data_AF-A0A939XGR5-F1
#
_entry.id   AF-A0A939XGR5-F1
#
_cell.length_a   1.000
_cell.length_b   1.000
_cell.length_c   1.000
_cell.angle_alpha   90.00
_cell.angle_beta   90.00
_cell.angle_gamma   90.00
#
_symmetry.space_group_name_H-M   'P 1'
#
loop_
_entity.id
_entity.type
_entity.pdbx_description
1 polymer ?
#
loop_
_entity_poly.entity_id
_entity_poly.type
_entity_poly.pdbx_seq_one_letter_code
_entity_poly.pdbx_strand_id
1 'polypeptide(L)'
;MKRLLSILTALAVSFAAMADEGMWLPSMIESVIGDMQAKGFKLSAEDVYSVNHSSLKDAVVLFGSGCTGEMISDQGLLITNHHCGYSYIQRHSSVEHDYLTDGFWAMNRSQELPCPGLTVSYLVRMDDVTDKVLKGYDASMGEFARDSIAASNAQDLIDAAVASGKGLRAQVAALYYGNQYFLYIFKVYRDVRLVGAPPSAIGKFGGETDNWMWPRHTGDFSMFRVYSGPDGEPADYSTDNVPYSPKRFFEISTAGVKEGDFTFVYGCPGSTKEYVTSGAVNYISEISNPAKIALRDIRLDVMNKYMAQSPAIRIQYASKKSSVANAWKKWQGEAKGIRKMKTVENKKAYEERFKKWAAGTEYEGVVEQLDSLQQLLDKYTYAYENYSEAIAAIEWPSFIRRGKADSDAFYKDYYQPIDEEIFDGVIAAYGENMTSDLRPAYYDRKMAQFGSVEAWRKAVFASEAEALDFSQSFYEHYRDTIAQQRSALTRQIDLLMRTYMRGQMAFEPEKVFYPDANLTLRIAYGKVAGYEPSDGVTYKPVSTIEGIMQKDNPDIYDYNIPQRLRDIYATKDYGRWGVDGTIPVCFLATNHTSGGNSGSPVINADGRLIGINFDRVWEGTMSDEVFDPEICRNISIDIRYALFVIDRIGGASYLFDEMVLVP
;
A
#
# COMPACT_ATOMS: atom_id res chain seq x y z
N MET A 1 71.17 -11.36 14.64
CA MET A 1 70.13 -11.50 15.67
C MET A 1 69.23 -10.27 15.66
N LYS A 2 67.91 -10.50 15.54
CA LYS A 2 66.76 -9.62 15.84
C LYS A 2 66.57 -8.34 15.00
N ARG A 3 65.85 -8.49 13.88
CA ARG A 3 64.90 -7.50 13.37
C ARG A 3 63.62 -7.59 14.22
N LEU A 4 63.15 -6.49 14.78
CA LEU A 4 61.82 -6.40 15.41
C LEU A 4 60.82 -5.94 14.35
N LEU A 5 59.86 -6.82 14.07
CA LEU A 5 58.73 -6.61 13.17
C LEU A 5 57.60 -6.02 14.02
N SER A 6 57.18 -4.79 13.70
CA SER A 6 55.95 -4.21 14.23
C SER A 6 54.76 -4.84 13.49
N ILE A 7 53.98 -5.67 14.19
CA ILE A 7 52.71 -6.19 13.71
C ILE A 7 51.66 -5.11 14.02
N LEU A 8 51.25 -4.36 13.00
CA LEU A 8 50.00 -3.60 13.03
C LEU A 8 48.87 -4.59 12.73
N THR A 9 48.10 -4.95 13.75
CA THR A 9 46.86 -5.71 13.58
C THR A 9 45.82 -4.76 13.01
N ALA A 10 45.55 -4.84 11.71
CA ALA A 10 44.39 -4.22 11.11
C ALA A 10 43.14 -4.94 11.63
N LEU A 11 42.40 -4.29 12.54
CA LEU A 11 41.01 -4.65 12.80
C LEU A 11 40.23 -4.36 11.51
N ALA A 12 39.97 -5.41 10.72
CA ALA A 12 38.88 -5.39 9.77
C ALA A 12 37.59 -5.39 10.60
N VAL A 13 37.04 -4.21 10.88
CA VAL A 13 35.64 -4.08 11.27
C VAL A 13 34.85 -4.36 10.01
N SER A 14 34.52 -5.63 9.80
CA SER A 14 33.48 -6.03 8.86
C SER A 14 32.18 -5.45 9.39
N PHE A 15 31.70 -4.35 8.81
CA PHE A 15 30.30 -3.97 8.98
C PHE A 15 29.49 -5.09 8.32
N ALA A 16 28.94 -5.98 9.15
CA ALA A 16 27.94 -6.92 8.69
C ALA A 16 26.76 -6.11 8.15
N ALA A 17 26.42 -6.32 6.89
CA ALA A 17 25.19 -5.78 6.32
C ALA A 17 24.00 -6.25 7.19
N MET A 18 23.31 -5.33 7.85
CA MET A 18 22.15 -5.65 8.68
C MET A 18 20.89 -5.55 7.83
N ALA A 19 20.57 -6.54 7.00
CA ALA A 19 19.33 -6.43 6.23
C ALA A 19 18.08 -6.85 7.04
N ASP A 20 17.64 -5.96 7.94
CA ASP A 20 16.24 -5.80 8.35
C ASP A 20 15.54 -4.71 7.49
N GLU A 21 16.32 -3.92 6.73
CA GLU A 21 15.87 -2.82 5.87
C GLU A 21 15.93 -3.19 4.38
N GLY A 22 14.91 -2.78 3.62
CA GLY A 22 14.93 -2.71 2.16
C GLY A 22 13.84 -3.50 1.45
N MET A 23 13.51 -3.05 0.23
CA MET A 23 12.51 -3.66 -0.66
C MET A 23 13.15 -4.10 -1.98
N TRP A 24 13.73 -5.29 -1.98
CA TRP A 24 14.59 -5.86 -3.02
C TRP A 24 13.81 -6.30 -4.26
N LEU A 25 14.38 -6.10 -5.44
CA LEU A 25 13.82 -6.65 -6.68
C LEU A 25 14.00 -8.18 -6.71
N PRO A 26 12.97 -8.93 -7.12
CA PRO A 26 13.07 -10.38 -7.27
C PRO A 26 14.16 -10.86 -8.21
N SER A 27 14.39 -10.16 -9.32
CA SER A 27 15.47 -10.50 -10.26
C SER A 27 16.87 -10.24 -9.69
N MET A 28 16.97 -9.51 -8.58
CA MET A 28 18.22 -9.23 -7.89
C MET A 28 18.38 -10.08 -6.62
N ILE A 29 17.53 -11.10 -6.41
CA ILE A 29 17.56 -11.92 -5.19
C ILE A 29 18.93 -12.58 -4.94
N GLU A 30 19.68 -12.88 -5.99
CA GLU A 30 21.05 -13.40 -5.92
C GLU A 30 22.00 -12.49 -5.10
N SER A 31 21.81 -11.17 -5.09
CA SER A 31 22.68 -10.27 -4.33
C SER A 31 22.44 -10.32 -2.82
N VAL A 32 21.29 -10.85 -2.38
CA VAL A 32 20.90 -10.88 -0.95
C VAL A 32 20.61 -12.28 -0.41
N ILE A 33 20.55 -13.30 -1.27
CA ILE A 33 20.24 -14.68 -0.86
C ILE A 33 21.22 -15.23 0.17
N GLY A 34 22.51 -14.87 0.07
CA GLY A 34 23.53 -15.28 1.03
C GLY A 34 23.27 -14.74 2.45
N ASP A 35 22.79 -13.50 2.57
CA ASP A 35 22.40 -12.92 3.86
C ASP A 35 21.13 -13.57 4.41
N MET A 36 20.12 -13.78 3.55
CA MET A 36 18.90 -14.50 3.92
C MET A 36 19.22 -15.90 4.47
N GLN A 37 20.11 -16.64 3.80
CA GLN A 37 20.54 -17.97 4.22
C GLN A 37 21.35 -17.94 5.53
N ALA A 38 22.22 -16.94 5.71
CA ALA A 38 22.91 -16.72 6.98
C ALA A 38 21.94 -16.44 8.14
N LYS A 39 20.76 -15.88 7.86
CA LYS A 39 19.66 -15.66 8.80
C LYS A 39 18.69 -16.84 8.93
N GLY A 40 18.94 -17.95 8.26
CA GLY A 40 18.20 -19.20 8.42
C GLY A 40 17.27 -19.57 7.27
N PHE A 41 17.16 -18.75 6.20
CA PHE A 41 16.43 -19.13 5.00
C PHE A 41 17.08 -20.35 4.33
N LYS A 42 16.28 -21.31 3.85
CA LYS A 42 16.82 -22.58 3.32
C LYS A 42 16.70 -22.73 1.81
N LEU A 43 15.91 -21.88 1.17
CA LEU A 43 15.71 -21.98 -0.28
C LEU A 43 16.82 -21.27 -1.06
N SER A 44 16.91 -21.62 -2.34
CA SER A 44 17.79 -20.96 -3.29
C SER A 44 17.17 -19.67 -3.86
N ALA A 45 17.98 -18.87 -4.55
CA ALA A 45 17.50 -17.73 -5.32
C ALA A 45 16.47 -18.14 -6.39
N GLU A 46 16.70 -19.25 -7.09
CA GLU A 46 15.80 -19.77 -8.13
C GLU A 46 14.44 -20.24 -7.57
N ASP A 47 14.42 -20.74 -6.33
CA ASP A 47 13.15 -21.07 -5.65
C ASP A 47 12.29 -19.83 -5.40
N VAL A 48 12.92 -18.68 -5.15
CA VAL A 48 12.24 -17.40 -4.89
C VAL A 48 11.78 -16.75 -6.19
N TYR A 49 12.68 -16.63 -7.17
CA TYR A 49 12.40 -16.06 -8.48
C TYR A 49 13.12 -16.82 -9.59
N SER A 50 12.35 -17.38 -10.52
CA SER A 50 12.87 -17.99 -11.75
C SER A 50 11.97 -17.66 -12.93
N VAL A 51 12.59 -17.47 -14.09
CA VAL A 51 11.88 -17.31 -15.38
C VAL A 51 11.79 -18.64 -16.16
N ASN A 52 12.60 -19.63 -15.75
CA ASN A 52 12.78 -20.90 -16.47
C ASN A 52 11.90 -22.01 -15.90
N HIS A 53 11.57 -21.96 -14.61
CA HIS A 53 10.70 -22.90 -13.93
C HIS A 53 9.83 -22.17 -12.90
N SER A 54 8.93 -22.91 -12.24
CA SER A 54 8.08 -22.31 -11.23
C SER A 54 8.86 -21.94 -9.96
N SER A 55 8.51 -20.79 -9.36
CA SER A 55 9.13 -20.22 -8.16
C SER A 55 8.06 -19.57 -7.27
N LEU A 56 8.43 -19.13 -6.05
CA LEU A 56 7.49 -18.49 -5.11
C LEU A 56 6.75 -17.30 -5.74
N LYS A 57 7.37 -16.58 -6.68
CA LYS A 57 6.71 -15.48 -7.42
C LYS A 57 5.38 -15.88 -8.05
N ASP A 58 5.22 -17.14 -8.48
CA ASP A 58 4.04 -17.60 -9.20
C ASP A 58 2.82 -17.80 -8.29
N ALA A 59 3.03 -17.77 -6.97
CA ALA A 59 1.98 -17.81 -5.96
C ALA A 59 1.62 -16.41 -5.42
N VAL A 60 2.33 -15.35 -5.84
CA VAL A 60 2.13 -13.97 -5.38
C VAL A 60 1.57 -13.11 -6.49
N VAL A 61 0.55 -12.33 -6.20
CA VAL A 61 -0.16 -11.54 -7.20
C VAL A 61 -0.39 -10.11 -6.75
N LEU A 62 -0.44 -9.19 -7.72
CA LEU A 62 -1.06 -7.89 -7.52
C LEU A 62 -2.58 -8.07 -7.54
N PHE A 63 -3.23 -7.79 -6.41
CA PHE A 63 -4.67 -7.82 -6.24
C PHE A 63 -5.26 -6.44 -6.50
N GLY A 64 -6.11 -6.34 -7.53
CA GLY A 64 -6.64 -5.07 -8.02
C GLY A 64 -5.51 -4.13 -8.47
N SER A 65 -5.50 -2.93 -7.91
CA SER A 65 -4.55 -1.86 -8.29
C SER A 65 -3.68 -1.39 -7.13
N GLY A 66 -3.66 -2.08 -6.00
CA GLY A 66 -3.05 -1.51 -4.79
C GLY A 66 -2.85 -2.45 -3.61
N CYS A 67 -3.14 -3.75 -3.75
CA CYS A 67 -2.87 -4.75 -2.72
C CYS A 67 -2.10 -5.93 -3.31
N THR A 68 -1.58 -6.76 -2.43
CA THR A 68 -1.04 -8.09 -2.75
C THR A 68 -2.08 -9.15 -2.42
N GLY A 69 -1.98 -10.32 -3.05
CA GLY A 69 -2.64 -11.53 -2.60
C GLY A 69 -1.75 -12.75 -2.84
N GLU A 70 -2.12 -13.87 -2.24
CA GLU A 70 -1.39 -15.13 -2.42
C GLU A 70 -2.30 -16.32 -2.72
N MET A 71 -1.79 -17.21 -3.58
CA MET A 71 -2.44 -18.48 -3.93
C MET A 71 -2.19 -19.52 -2.85
N ILE A 72 -3.25 -20.15 -2.37
CA ILE A 72 -3.20 -21.13 -1.26
C ILE A 72 -3.86 -22.48 -1.62
N SER A 73 -4.22 -22.69 -2.89
CA SER A 73 -4.65 -23.98 -3.44
C SER A 73 -4.25 -24.12 -4.90
N ASP A 74 -4.30 -25.35 -5.41
CA ASP A 74 -4.21 -25.68 -6.84
C ASP A 74 -5.50 -25.37 -7.62
N GLN A 75 -6.56 -24.91 -6.94
CA GLN A 75 -7.87 -24.59 -7.52
C GLN A 75 -8.16 -23.09 -7.50
N GLY A 76 -7.12 -22.26 -7.53
CA GLY A 76 -7.27 -20.82 -7.73
C GLY A 76 -7.71 -20.04 -6.49
N LEU A 77 -7.78 -20.70 -5.31
CA LEU A 77 -8.08 -20.03 -4.04
C LEU A 77 -6.95 -19.06 -3.69
N LEU A 78 -7.36 -17.82 -3.46
CA LEU A 78 -6.52 -16.68 -3.14
C LEU A 78 -6.94 -16.14 -1.78
N ILE A 79 -5.96 -15.75 -0.96
CA ILE A 79 -6.19 -15.01 0.27
C ILE A 79 -5.49 -13.64 0.17
N THR A 80 -6.15 -12.61 0.71
CA THR A 80 -5.65 -11.23 0.81
C THR A 80 -6.26 -10.60 2.06
N ASN A 81 -6.04 -9.31 2.31
CA ASN A 81 -6.63 -8.65 3.47
C ASN A 81 -8.14 -8.41 3.34
N HIS A 82 -8.84 -8.36 4.47
CA HIS A 82 -10.24 -7.96 4.53
C HIS A 82 -10.40 -6.53 4.00
N HIS A 83 -9.48 -5.61 4.37
CA HIS A 83 -9.52 -4.24 3.85
C HIS A 83 -9.22 -4.14 2.35
N CYS A 84 -8.48 -5.09 1.76
CA CYS A 84 -8.25 -5.17 0.31
C CYS A 84 -9.50 -5.63 -0.45
N GLY A 85 -10.24 -6.60 0.11
CA GLY A 85 -11.53 -7.05 -0.42
C GLY A 85 -12.72 -6.15 -0.06
N TYR A 86 -12.53 -5.15 0.80
CA TYR A 86 -13.60 -4.42 1.49
C TYR A 86 -14.58 -3.72 0.56
N SER A 87 -14.10 -3.14 -0.54
CA SER A 87 -14.96 -2.49 -1.52
C SER A 87 -15.88 -3.49 -2.22
N TYR A 88 -15.43 -4.73 -2.44
CA TYR A 88 -16.25 -5.79 -3.03
C TYR A 88 -17.22 -6.39 -2.02
N ILE A 89 -16.81 -6.57 -0.77
CA ILE A 89 -17.70 -6.98 0.33
C ILE A 89 -18.84 -5.96 0.49
N GLN A 90 -18.50 -4.66 0.49
CA GLN A 90 -19.46 -3.56 0.60
C GLN A 90 -20.41 -3.51 -0.62
N ARG A 91 -19.90 -3.68 -1.84
CA ARG A 91 -20.74 -3.71 -3.06
C ARG A 91 -21.78 -4.82 -3.03
N HIS A 92 -21.42 -5.99 -2.52
CA HIS A 92 -22.34 -7.12 -2.36
C HIS A 92 -23.27 -6.99 -1.15
N SER A 93 -23.01 -6.05 -0.25
CA SER A 93 -23.83 -5.85 0.95
C SER A 93 -25.11 -5.04 0.65
N SER A 94 -26.16 -5.36 1.41
CA SER A 94 -27.40 -4.59 1.51
C SER A 94 -27.90 -4.62 2.96
N VAL A 95 -29.05 -3.99 3.24
CA VAL A 95 -29.66 -4.08 4.57
C VAL A 95 -30.16 -5.51 4.86
N GLU A 96 -30.61 -6.23 3.82
CA GLU A 96 -31.08 -7.62 3.90
C GLU A 96 -29.92 -8.63 4.00
N HIS A 97 -28.80 -8.33 3.35
CA HIS A 97 -27.60 -9.17 3.33
C HIS A 97 -26.37 -8.33 3.66
N ASP A 98 -26.16 -8.06 4.95
CA ASP A 98 -25.09 -7.18 5.41
C ASP A 98 -23.78 -7.96 5.63
N TYR A 99 -23.11 -8.30 4.53
CA TYR A 99 -21.84 -9.03 4.57
C TYR A 99 -20.71 -8.26 5.30
N LEU A 100 -20.83 -6.94 5.46
CA LEU A 100 -19.90 -6.18 6.29
C LEU A 100 -20.06 -6.54 7.76
N THR A 101 -21.29 -6.65 8.27
CA THR A 101 -21.56 -6.98 9.68
C THR A 101 -21.45 -8.48 9.93
N ASP A 102 -22.04 -9.30 9.07
CA ASP A 102 -22.23 -10.73 9.31
C ASP A 102 -21.13 -11.61 8.71
N GLY A 103 -20.27 -11.02 7.86
CA GLY A 103 -19.34 -11.77 7.03
C GLY A 103 -20.05 -12.48 5.88
N PHE A 104 -19.27 -13.18 5.07
CA PHE A 104 -19.76 -13.95 3.93
C PHE A 104 -18.94 -15.24 3.81
N TRP A 105 -19.59 -16.36 3.52
CA TRP A 105 -18.91 -17.63 3.26
C TRP A 105 -19.70 -18.39 2.20
N ALA A 106 -19.13 -18.50 1.00
CA ALA A 106 -19.62 -19.46 0.02
C ALA A 106 -19.46 -20.86 0.61
N MET A 107 -20.51 -21.69 0.57
CA MET A 107 -20.46 -23.08 1.04
C MET A 107 -20.11 -24.06 -0.09
N ASN A 108 -20.02 -23.55 -1.32
CA ASN A 108 -19.57 -24.26 -2.51
C ASN A 108 -19.31 -23.24 -3.64
N ARG A 109 -18.69 -23.71 -4.74
CA ARG A 109 -18.28 -22.86 -5.87
C ARG A 109 -19.42 -22.07 -6.52
N SER A 110 -20.65 -22.59 -6.53
CA SER A 110 -21.80 -21.89 -7.15
C SER A 110 -22.28 -20.68 -6.35
N GLN A 111 -21.85 -20.56 -5.09
CA GLN A 111 -22.18 -19.43 -4.22
C GLN A 111 -21.12 -18.32 -4.25
N GLU A 112 -19.98 -18.53 -4.90
CA GLU A 112 -18.91 -17.52 -4.99
C GLU A 112 -19.40 -16.31 -5.80
N LEU A 113 -19.23 -15.10 -5.26
CA LEU A 113 -19.83 -13.88 -5.81
C LEU A 113 -18.90 -13.21 -6.82
N PRO A 114 -19.32 -13.00 -8.09
CA PRO A 114 -18.49 -12.31 -9.08
C PRO A 114 -18.18 -10.86 -8.66
N CYS A 115 -16.93 -10.42 -8.87
CA CYS A 115 -16.50 -9.07 -8.52
C CYS A 115 -16.11 -8.24 -9.78
N PRO A 116 -17.07 -7.65 -10.50
CA PRO A 116 -16.78 -6.87 -11.71
C PRO A 116 -15.72 -5.79 -11.51
N GLY A 117 -14.78 -5.72 -12.45
CA GLY A 117 -13.67 -4.78 -12.43
C GLY A 117 -12.51 -5.17 -11.49
N LEU A 118 -12.64 -6.22 -10.68
CA LEU A 118 -11.50 -6.80 -9.96
C LEU A 118 -10.60 -7.53 -10.95
N THR A 119 -9.29 -7.33 -10.80
CA THR A 119 -8.30 -8.09 -11.54
C THR A 119 -7.25 -8.66 -10.61
N VAL A 120 -6.64 -9.77 -11.03
CA VAL A 120 -5.48 -10.37 -10.37
C VAL A 120 -4.36 -10.49 -11.40
N SER A 121 -3.21 -9.88 -11.11
CA SER A 121 -2.06 -9.85 -12.04
C SER A 121 -0.88 -10.66 -11.51
N TYR A 122 -0.46 -11.67 -12.27
CA TYR A 122 0.71 -12.50 -11.98
C TYR A 122 1.94 -11.93 -12.69
N LEU A 123 3.07 -11.79 -11.99
CA LEU A 123 4.34 -11.43 -12.64
C LEU A 123 4.86 -12.63 -13.45
N VAL A 124 4.85 -12.51 -14.77
CA VAL A 124 5.41 -13.52 -15.69
C VAL A 124 6.93 -13.42 -15.68
N ARG A 125 7.45 -12.23 -15.96
CA ARG A 125 8.88 -11.95 -16.09
C ARG A 125 9.18 -10.49 -15.81
N MET A 126 10.38 -10.24 -15.31
CA MET A 126 11.00 -8.93 -15.19
C MET A 126 12.39 -8.95 -15.84
N ASP A 127 12.68 -7.99 -16.71
CA ASP A 127 13.93 -7.87 -17.46
C ASP A 127 14.56 -6.49 -17.23
N ASP A 128 15.87 -6.44 -16.99
CA ASP A 128 16.63 -5.18 -17.13
C ASP A 128 16.68 -4.81 -18.62
N VAL A 129 16.13 -3.66 -18.94
CA VAL A 129 16.05 -3.13 -20.31
C VAL A 129 16.72 -1.76 -20.42
N THR A 130 17.58 -1.41 -19.46
CA THR A 130 18.24 -0.09 -19.39
C THR A 130 18.92 0.28 -20.71
N ASP A 131 19.75 -0.61 -21.27
CA ASP A 131 20.44 -0.37 -22.54
C ASP A 131 19.49 -0.21 -23.74
N LYS A 132 18.35 -0.90 -23.70
CA LYS A 132 17.34 -0.83 -24.77
C LYS A 132 16.55 0.47 -24.70
N VAL A 133 16.18 0.88 -23.49
CA VAL A 133 15.47 2.15 -23.23
C VAL A 133 16.37 3.33 -23.57
N LEU A 134 17.65 3.28 -23.20
CA LEU A 134 18.63 4.33 -23.46
C LEU A 134 19.28 4.22 -24.85
N LYS A 135 18.79 3.36 -25.74
CA LYS A 135 19.33 3.25 -27.10
C LYS A 135 19.12 4.56 -27.87
N GLY A 136 20.21 5.13 -28.38
CA GLY A 136 20.18 6.43 -29.07
C GLY A 136 20.25 7.63 -28.13
N TYR A 137 20.42 7.39 -26.82
CA TYR A 137 20.74 8.43 -25.85
C TYR A 137 22.14 8.98 -26.11
N ASP A 138 22.25 10.30 -26.22
CA ASP A 138 23.53 11.02 -26.32
C ASP A 138 23.54 12.13 -25.26
N ALA A 139 24.60 12.17 -24.45
CA ALA A 139 24.73 13.14 -23.35
C ALA A 139 24.76 14.60 -23.85
N SER A 140 25.09 14.84 -25.12
CA SER A 140 25.06 16.16 -25.74
C SER A 140 23.65 16.63 -26.14
N MET A 141 22.65 15.74 -26.14
CA MET A 141 21.26 16.09 -26.42
C MET A 141 20.64 16.89 -25.27
N GLY A 142 19.66 17.75 -25.59
CA GLY A 142 18.79 18.34 -24.56
C GLY A 142 17.96 17.26 -23.86
N GLU A 143 17.70 17.44 -22.55
CA GLU A 143 16.98 16.45 -21.73
C GLU A 143 15.62 16.05 -22.31
N PHE A 144 14.89 17.00 -22.89
CA PHE A 144 13.59 16.69 -23.53
C PHE A 144 13.72 15.67 -24.66
N ALA A 145 14.77 15.75 -25.48
CA ALA A 145 14.99 14.80 -26.56
C ALA A 145 15.36 13.42 -26.00
N ARG A 146 16.18 13.38 -24.93
CA ARG A 146 16.57 12.14 -24.25
C ARG A 146 15.38 11.42 -23.62
N ASP A 147 14.53 12.15 -22.90
CA ASP A 147 13.31 11.60 -22.30
C ASP A 147 12.32 11.10 -23.36
N SER A 148 12.19 11.82 -24.48
CA SER A 148 11.33 11.40 -25.61
C SER A 148 11.81 10.09 -26.23
N ILE A 149 13.13 9.94 -26.43
CA ILE A 149 13.74 8.69 -26.92
C ILE A 149 13.49 7.55 -25.93
N ALA A 150 13.76 7.77 -24.64
CA ALA A 150 13.55 6.77 -23.60
C ALA A 150 12.07 6.32 -23.54
N ALA A 151 11.13 7.26 -23.61
CA ALA A 151 9.70 6.98 -23.61
C ALA A 151 9.27 6.19 -24.86
N SER A 152 9.76 6.58 -26.04
CA SER A 152 9.47 5.87 -27.30
C SER A 152 10.00 4.43 -27.27
N ASN A 153 11.27 4.25 -26.90
CA ASN A 153 11.89 2.93 -26.80
C ASN A 153 11.18 2.05 -25.76
N ALA A 154 10.76 2.64 -24.63
CA ALA A 154 9.98 1.93 -23.61
C ALA A 154 8.63 1.47 -24.15
N GLN A 155 7.93 2.31 -24.93
CA GLN A 155 6.66 1.93 -25.55
C GLN A 155 6.83 0.79 -26.56
N ASP A 156 7.86 0.85 -27.40
CA ASP A 156 8.16 -0.23 -28.36
C ASP A 156 8.41 -1.57 -27.65
N LEU A 157 9.11 -1.55 -26.50
CA LEU A 157 9.34 -2.74 -25.67
C LEU A 157 8.05 -3.28 -25.06
N ILE A 158 7.15 -2.40 -24.60
CA ILE A 158 5.84 -2.77 -24.06
C ILE A 158 5.00 -3.43 -25.14
N ASP A 159 4.89 -2.82 -26.31
CA ASP A 159 4.08 -3.32 -27.43
C ASP A 159 4.59 -4.68 -27.91
N ALA A 160 5.92 -4.84 -28.03
CA ALA A 160 6.54 -6.10 -28.39
C ALA A 160 6.28 -7.20 -27.34
N ALA A 161 6.28 -6.86 -26.04
CA ALA A 161 6.09 -7.81 -24.96
C ALA A 161 4.66 -8.38 -24.89
N VAL A 162 3.65 -7.60 -25.30
CA VAL A 162 2.24 -8.02 -25.24
C VAL A 162 1.70 -8.58 -26.56
N ALA A 163 2.40 -8.38 -27.68
CA ALA A 163 1.94 -8.74 -29.02
C ALA A 163 1.54 -10.22 -29.20
N SER A 164 2.08 -11.13 -28.40
CA SER A 164 1.95 -12.59 -28.59
C SER A 164 0.98 -13.29 -27.64
N GLY A 165 0.41 -12.61 -26.63
CA GLY A 165 -0.28 -13.30 -25.54
C GLY A 165 -1.61 -12.69 -25.12
N LYS A 166 -2.63 -13.55 -25.00
CA LYS A 166 -3.94 -13.21 -24.42
C LYS A 166 -3.77 -12.80 -22.96
N GLY A 167 -4.35 -11.67 -22.56
CA GLY A 167 -4.34 -11.19 -21.18
C GLY A 167 -2.97 -10.76 -20.66
N LEU A 168 -2.00 -10.45 -21.53
CA LEU A 168 -0.73 -9.86 -21.12
C LEU A 168 -0.85 -8.35 -20.93
N ARG A 169 -0.16 -7.84 -19.92
CA ARG A 169 0.06 -6.40 -19.68
C ARG A 169 1.54 -6.19 -19.42
N ALA A 170 2.16 -5.22 -20.07
CA ALA A 170 3.55 -4.87 -19.80
C ALA A 170 3.68 -3.42 -19.32
N GLN A 171 4.74 -3.14 -18.57
CA GLN A 171 5.14 -1.78 -18.20
C GLN A 171 6.66 -1.70 -18.10
N VAL A 172 7.23 -0.56 -18.49
CA VAL A 172 8.63 -0.23 -18.20
C VAL A 172 8.63 0.73 -17.01
N ALA A 173 9.32 0.37 -15.94
CA ALA A 173 9.45 1.22 -14.76
C ALA A 173 10.89 1.71 -14.61
N ALA A 174 11.02 3.01 -14.34
CA ALA A 174 12.28 3.62 -13.92
C ALA A 174 12.55 3.25 -12.46
N LEU A 175 13.78 2.81 -12.19
CA LEU A 175 14.31 2.56 -10.85
C LEU A 175 15.47 3.53 -10.59
N TYR A 176 15.76 3.80 -9.32
CA TYR A 176 16.82 4.75 -8.91
C TYR A 176 16.71 6.08 -9.66
N TYR A 177 15.49 6.64 -9.74
CA TYR A 177 15.18 7.89 -10.46
C TYR A 177 15.58 7.89 -11.95
N GLY A 178 15.52 6.73 -12.61
CA GLY A 178 15.83 6.57 -14.03
C GLY A 178 17.29 6.28 -14.33
N ASN A 179 18.08 5.86 -13.33
CA ASN A 179 19.40 5.28 -13.55
C ASN A 179 19.31 3.81 -14.02
N GLN A 180 18.16 3.16 -13.85
CA GLN A 180 17.87 1.82 -14.38
C GLN A 180 16.43 1.73 -14.86
N TYR A 181 16.17 0.85 -15.84
CA TYR A 181 14.82 0.60 -16.37
C TYR A 181 14.53 -0.89 -16.44
N PHE A 182 13.39 -1.30 -15.89
CA PHE A 182 12.95 -2.68 -15.90
C PHE A 182 11.62 -2.84 -16.63
N LEU A 183 11.55 -3.82 -17.53
CA LEU A 183 10.32 -4.27 -18.18
C LEU A 183 9.67 -5.33 -17.30
N TYR A 184 8.42 -5.11 -16.92
CA TYR A 184 7.59 -6.06 -16.19
C TYR A 184 6.49 -6.57 -17.10
N ILE A 185 6.32 -7.89 -17.17
CA ILE A 185 5.27 -8.54 -17.94
C ILE A 185 4.35 -9.27 -16.97
N PHE A 186 3.07 -8.97 -17.04
CA PHE A 186 2.02 -9.53 -16.20
C PHE A 186 1.01 -10.33 -17.01
N LYS A 187 0.45 -11.38 -16.40
CA LYS A 187 -0.74 -12.09 -16.87
C LYS A 187 -1.93 -11.66 -16.01
N VAL A 188 -2.97 -11.09 -16.62
CA VAL A 188 -4.08 -10.43 -15.91
C VAL A 188 -5.37 -11.23 -16.04
N TYR A 189 -5.85 -11.78 -14.93
CA TYR A 189 -7.16 -12.46 -14.83
C TYR A 189 -8.24 -11.48 -14.38
N ARG A 190 -9.43 -11.57 -14.98
CA ARG A 190 -10.52 -10.60 -14.83
C ARG A 190 -11.83 -11.20 -14.31
N ASP A 191 -11.90 -12.52 -14.17
CA ASP A 191 -12.95 -13.20 -13.41
C ASP A 191 -12.38 -13.61 -12.05
N VAL A 192 -12.69 -12.80 -11.04
CA VAL A 192 -12.28 -13.01 -9.66
C VAL A 192 -13.54 -12.95 -8.80
N ARG A 193 -13.74 -13.94 -7.94
CA ARG A 193 -14.99 -14.11 -7.18
C ARG A 193 -14.72 -14.12 -5.69
N LEU A 194 -15.54 -13.45 -4.90
CA LEU A 194 -15.48 -13.48 -3.44
C LEU A 194 -15.91 -14.87 -2.95
N VAL A 195 -15.06 -15.50 -2.14
CA VAL A 195 -15.28 -16.84 -1.55
C VAL A 195 -15.65 -16.71 -0.07
N GLY A 196 -14.94 -15.86 0.66
CA GLY A 196 -15.16 -15.72 2.10
C GLY A 196 -14.62 -14.42 2.66
N ALA A 197 -15.32 -13.89 3.66
CA ALA A 197 -14.87 -12.74 4.44
C ALA A 197 -15.42 -12.89 5.88
N PRO A 198 -14.59 -12.71 6.91
CA PRO A 198 -15.10 -12.63 8.27
C PRO A 198 -15.96 -11.38 8.47
N PRO A 199 -16.83 -11.36 9.50
CA PRO A 199 -17.46 -10.14 10.01
C PRO A 199 -16.46 -8.99 10.16
N SER A 200 -16.85 -7.74 9.90
CA SER A 200 -15.97 -6.58 10.13
C SER A 200 -15.50 -6.47 11.58
N ALA A 201 -16.28 -6.95 12.53
CA ALA A 201 -15.88 -7.06 13.94
C ALA A 201 -14.70 -8.02 14.19
N ILE A 202 -14.31 -8.82 13.19
CA ILE A 202 -13.08 -9.63 13.19
C ILE A 202 -12.10 -9.07 12.16
N GLY A 203 -12.56 -8.86 10.91
CA GLY A 203 -11.76 -8.38 9.78
C GLY A 203 -11.18 -6.99 9.95
N LYS A 204 -11.78 -6.17 10.81
CA LYS A 204 -11.36 -4.80 11.15
C LYS A 204 -11.57 -4.50 12.64
N PHE A 205 -11.44 -5.51 13.51
CA PHE A 205 -11.54 -5.35 14.95
C PHE A 205 -10.69 -4.17 15.45
N GLY A 206 -11.31 -3.27 16.22
CA GLY A 206 -10.75 -2.02 16.70
C GLY A 206 -10.85 -0.82 15.74
N GLY A 207 -11.32 -1.04 14.51
CA GLY A 207 -11.58 0.02 13.52
C GLY A 207 -10.43 1.01 13.39
N GLU A 208 -10.75 2.30 13.44
CA GLU A 208 -9.71 3.35 13.35
C GLU A 208 -8.89 3.50 14.62
N THR A 209 -9.40 3.10 15.78
CA THR A 209 -8.63 3.13 17.04
C THR A 209 -7.46 2.15 16.95
N ASP A 210 -7.76 0.92 16.53
CA ASP A 210 -6.87 -0.15 16.08
C ASP A 210 -5.85 0.30 15.02
N ASN A 211 -6.31 0.92 13.94
CA ASN A 211 -5.51 1.12 12.71
C ASN A 211 -4.11 1.71 12.94
N TRP A 212 -3.06 1.20 12.29
CA TRP A 212 -1.64 1.54 12.53
C TRP A 212 -1.10 1.29 13.95
N MET A 213 -1.84 0.67 14.88
CA MET A 213 -1.37 0.42 16.25
C MET A 213 -0.95 -1.02 16.49
N TRP A 214 0.00 -1.20 17.41
CA TRP A 214 0.27 -2.44 18.12
C TRP A 214 0.19 -2.20 19.64
N PRO A 215 -0.31 -3.14 20.48
CA PRO A 215 -0.79 -4.49 20.17
C PRO A 215 -2.05 -4.56 19.29
N ARG A 216 -2.05 -5.49 18.33
CA ARG A 216 -3.14 -5.67 17.35
C ARG A 216 -3.78 -7.05 17.46
N HIS A 217 -5.09 -7.14 17.25
CA HIS A 217 -5.88 -8.37 17.38
C HIS A 217 -6.90 -8.57 16.24
N THR A 218 -6.56 -8.14 15.04
CA THR A 218 -7.47 -8.09 13.90
C THR A 218 -7.26 -9.29 12.98
N GLY A 219 -8.34 -9.99 12.63
CA GLY A 219 -8.32 -11.07 11.63
C GLY A 219 -8.52 -10.52 10.22
N ASP A 220 -7.65 -9.63 9.77
CA ASP A 220 -7.77 -8.85 8.53
C ASP A 220 -7.53 -9.68 7.25
N PHE A 221 -8.38 -10.67 6.96
CA PHE A 221 -8.30 -11.46 5.74
C PHE A 221 -9.63 -11.55 4.99
N SER A 222 -9.56 -11.74 3.69
CA SER A 222 -10.67 -12.17 2.84
C SER A 222 -10.16 -13.13 1.77
N MET A 223 -11.04 -13.96 1.25
CA MET A 223 -10.74 -15.04 0.34
C MET A 223 -11.48 -14.83 -0.97
N PHE A 224 -10.74 -15.01 -2.06
CA PHE A 224 -11.25 -14.92 -3.41
C PHE A 224 -10.84 -16.17 -4.19
N ARG A 225 -11.45 -16.37 -5.36
CA ARG A 225 -11.00 -17.38 -6.31
C ARG A 225 -10.80 -16.76 -7.68
N VAL A 226 -9.66 -17.07 -8.28
CA VAL A 226 -9.36 -16.70 -9.67
C VAL A 226 -9.99 -17.75 -10.59
N TYR A 227 -10.71 -17.27 -11.59
CA TYR A 227 -11.28 -18.09 -12.66
C TYR A 227 -10.59 -17.79 -13.99
N SER A 228 -10.56 -18.80 -14.86
CA SER A 228 -10.04 -18.73 -16.22
C SER A 228 -11.07 -19.27 -17.21
N GLY A 229 -10.85 -19.02 -18.50
CA GLY A 229 -11.55 -19.76 -19.54
C GLY A 229 -11.27 -21.26 -19.44
N PRO A 230 -12.05 -22.11 -20.12
CA PRO A 230 -11.81 -23.56 -20.17
C PRO A 230 -10.45 -23.95 -20.77
N ASP A 231 -9.81 -23.03 -21.49
CA ASP A 231 -8.45 -23.12 -22.02
C ASP A 231 -7.36 -22.84 -20.98
N GLY A 232 -7.73 -22.48 -19.74
CA GLY A 232 -6.82 -22.06 -18.68
C GLY A 232 -6.33 -20.60 -18.83
N GLU A 233 -6.80 -19.88 -19.86
CA GLU A 233 -6.36 -18.52 -20.16
C GLU A 233 -7.24 -17.46 -19.48
N PRO A 234 -6.73 -16.24 -19.26
CA PRO A 234 -7.54 -15.15 -18.75
C PRO A 234 -8.78 -14.90 -19.60
N ALA A 235 -9.92 -14.79 -18.92
CA ALA A 235 -11.21 -14.49 -19.51
C ALA A 235 -11.92 -13.41 -18.70
N ASP A 236 -12.86 -12.73 -19.34
CA ASP A 236 -13.88 -11.96 -18.63
C ASP A 236 -14.85 -12.93 -17.94
N TYR A 237 -15.68 -12.43 -17.04
CA TYR A 237 -16.66 -13.26 -16.33
C TYR A 237 -17.54 -14.06 -17.30
N SER A 238 -17.65 -15.35 -17.03
CA SER A 238 -18.59 -16.27 -17.68
C SER A 238 -19.01 -17.35 -16.69
N THR A 239 -20.24 -17.84 -16.81
CA THR A 239 -20.72 -19.01 -16.06
C THR A 239 -19.99 -20.29 -16.44
N ASP A 240 -19.36 -20.34 -17.62
CA ASP A 240 -18.60 -21.48 -18.12
C ASP A 240 -17.12 -21.45 -17.71
N ASN A 241 -16.67 -20.35 -17.07
CA ASN A 241 -15.30 -20.26 -16.59
C ASN A 241 -15.07 -21.29 -15.48
N VAL A 242 -13.83 -21.78 -15.42
CA VAL A 242 -13.39 -22.78 -14.46
C VAL A 242 -12.39 -22.18 -13.46
N PRO A 243 -12.27 -22.74 -12.25
CA PRO A 243 -11.21 -22.38 -11.32
C PRO A 243 -9.83 -22.42 -11.97
N TYR A 244 -9.05 -21.34 -11.84
CA TYR A 244 -7.71 -21.28 -12.40
C TYR A 244 -6.76 -22.21 -11.63
N SER A 245 -5.97 -23.00 -12.34
CA SER A 245 -4.89 -23.81 -11.75
C SER A 245 -3.58 -23.02 -11.76
N PRO A 246 -3.12 -22.47 -10.63
CA PRO A 246 -1.88 -21.71 -10.60
C PRO A 246 -0.66 -22.62 -10.80
N LYS A 247 0.44 -22.05 -11.30
CA LYS A 247 1.73 -22.76 -11.43
C LYS A 247 2.30 -23.15 -10.08
N ARG A 248 2.01 -22.35 -9.05
CA ARG A 248 2.42 -22.56 -7.66
C ARG A 248 1.38 -21.97 -6.71
N PHE A 249 1.27 -22.56 -5.54
CA PHE A 249 0.53 -22.04 -4.39
C PHE A 249 1.35 -22.34 -3.13
N PHE A 250 1.06 -21.65 -2.04
CA PHE A 250 1.76 -21.85 -0.77
C PHE A 250 1.22 -23.06 0.00
N GLU A 251 2.15 -23.91 0.47
CA GLU A 251 1.89 -24.75 1.63
C GLU A 251 1.74 -23.86 2.87
N ILE A 252 0.79 -24.18 3.74
CA ILE A 252 0.49 -23.41 4.95
C ILE A 252 1.08 -24.10 6.16
N SER A 253 1.99 -23.41 6.85
CA SER A 253 2.57 -23.90 8.10
C SER A 253 1.62 -23.66 9.27
N THR A 254 1.36 -24.72 10.04
CA THR A 254 0.57 -24.69 11.29
C THR A 254 1.44 -24.83 12.54
N ALA A 255 2.76 -24.89 12.37
CA ALA A 255 3.76 -24.90 13.45
C ALA A 255 3.73 -23.64 14.33
N GLY A 256 3.29 -22.53 13.74
CA GLY A 256 3.33 -21.21 14.36
C GLY A 256 4.65 -20.48 14.22
N VAL A 257 4.74 -19.36 14.95
CA VAL A 257 5.90 -18.46 14.96
C VAL A 257 6.42 -18.24 16.38
N LYS A 258 7.73 -18.02 16.48
CA LYS A 258 8.45 -17.68 17.71
C LYS A 258 9.35 -16.47 17.46
N GLU A 259 9.63 -15.72 18.53
CA GLU A 259 10.58 -14.62 18.45
C GLU A 259 11.94 -15.11 17.95
N GLY A 260 12.50 -14.40 16.96
CA GLY A 260 13.73 -14.75 16.26
C GLY A 260 13.55 -15.62 15.02
N ASP A 261 12.37 -16.18 14.76
CA ASP A 261 12.12 -16.94 13.52
C ASP A 261 12.32 -16.06 12.29
N PHE A 262 13.00 -16.61 11.27
CA PHE A 262 13.16 -15.94 9.98
C PHE A 262 11.81 -15.69 9.32
N THR A 263 11.63 -14.49 8.78
CA THR A 263 10.46 -14.12 7.99
C THR A 263 10.87 -13.47 6.69
N PHE A 264 10.10 -13.73 5.65
CA PHE A 264 10.23 -13.12 4.34
C PHE A 264 8.84 -12.69 3.84
N VAL A 265 8.69 -11.43 3.45
CA VAL A 265 7.49 -10.83 2.85
C VAL A 265 7.71 -10.62 1.37
N TYR A 266 6.76 -11.09 0.55
CA TYR A 266 6.82 -10.97 -0.90
C TYR A 266 5.57 -10.25 -1.41
N GLY A 267 5.69 -9.02 -1.93
CA GLY A 267 4.49 -8.28 -2.35
C GLY A 267 4.74 -7.06 -3.21
N CYS A 268 3.71 -6.25 -3.42
CA CYS A 268 3.74 -5.10 -4.32
C CYS A 268 3.70 -3.76 -3.55
N PRO A 269 4.78 -3.35 -2.87
CA PRO A 269 4.82 -2.06 -2.17
C PRO A 269 4.59 -0.91 -3.16
N GLY A 270 3.79 0.06 -2.75
CA GLY A 270 3.29 1.15 -3.57
C GLY A 270 4.35 2.21 -3.85
N SER A 271 4.79 2.94 -2.83
CA SER A 271 5.77 4.02 -2.98
C SER A 271 6.56 4.26 -1.69
N THR A 272 7.87 4.46 -1.85
CA THR A 272 8.80 4.97 -0.83
C THR A 272 9.61 6.12 -1.44
N LYS A 273 10.33 6.87 -0.60
CA LYS A 273 11.12 8.06 -0.96
C LYS A 273 12.39 8.15 -0.10
N GLU A 274 13.14 7.05 0.01
CA GLU A 274 14.28 6.97 0.94
C GLU A 274 15.39 8.00 0.64
N TYR A 275 15.55 8.35 -0.63
CA TYR A 275 16.71 9.10 -1.13
C TYR A 275 16.43 10.56 -1.43
N VAL A 276 15.24 11.07 -1.09
CA VAL A 276 14.86 12.48 -1.30
C VAL A 276 15.57 13.41 -0.32
N THR A 277 15.60 14.70 -0.66
CA THR A 277 16.25 15.74 0.15
C THR A 277 15.47 16.08 1.44
N SER A 278 16.15 16.72 2.37
CA SER A 278 15.61 17.24 3.62
C SER A 278 14.48 18.25 3.38
N GLY A 279 14.57 19.05 2.31
CA GLY A 279 13.51 19.97 1.88
C GLY A 279 12.22 19.24 1.55
N ALA A 280 12.29 18.15 0.77
CA ALA A 280 11.13 17.34 0.40
C ALA A 280 10.48 16.67 1.63
N VAL A 281 11.28 16.09 2.54
CA VAL A 281 10.76 15.48 3.77
C VAL A 281 10.14 16.54 4.69
N ASN A 282 10.75 17.72 4.80
CA ASN A 282 10.23 18.82 5.61
C ASN A 282 8.87 19.32 5.08
N TYR A 283 8.71 19.44 3.76
CA TYR A 283 7.42 19.78 3.16
C TYR A 283 6.34 18.75 3.55
N ILE A 284 6.67 17.46 3.51
CA ILE A 284 5.75 16.38 3.88
C ILE A 284 5.28 16.54 5.33
N SER A 285 6.21 16.64 6.30
CA SER A 285 5.85 16.62 7.73
C SER A 285 5.26 17.94 8.24
N GLU A 286 5.70 19.08 7.71
CA GLU A 286 5.36 20.41 8.24
C GLU A 286 4.27 21.14 7.44
N ILE A 287 4.02 20.78 6.18
CA ILE A 287 3.09 21.51 5.31
C ILE A 287 2.01 20.58 4.74
N SER A 288 2.41 19.56 3.97
CA SER A 288 1.50 18.68 3.24
C SER A 288 0.60 17.87 4.18
N ASN A 289 1.21 17.06 5.06
CA ASN A 289 0.43 16.18 5.93
C ASN A 289 -0.52 16.95 6.85
N PRO A 290 -0.09 18.01 7.57
CA PRO A 290 -0.99 18.81 8.40
C PRO A 290 -2.22 19.34 7.63
N ALA A 291 -2.03 19.88 6.43
CA ALA A 291 -3.13 20.43 5.63
C ALA A 291 -4.11 19.35 5.16
N LYS A 292 -3.61 18.21 4.68
CA LYS A 292 -4.47 17.10 4.26
C LYS A 292 -5.18 16.45 5.44
N ILE A 293 -4.54 16.37 6.62
CA ILE A 293 -5.17 15.89 7.86
C ILE A 293 -6.37 16.77 8.21
N ALA A 294 -6.19 18.09 8.23
CA ALA A 294 -7.27 19.04 8.55
C ALA A 294 -8.47 18.93 7.60
N LEU A 295 -8.24 18.76 6.29
CA LEU A 295 -9.32 18.55 5.32
C LEU A 295 -10.04 17.20 5.52
N ARG A 296 -9.30 16.16 5.93
CA ARG A 296 -9.90 14.85 6.23
C ARG A 296 -10.61 14.80 7.57
N ASP A 297 -10.20 15.58 8.57
CA ASP A 297 -10.93 15.75 9.84
C ASP A 297 -12.37 16.20 9.56
N ILE A 298 -12.53 17.27 8.76
CA ILE A 298 -13.85 17.79 8.34
C ILE A 298 -14.71 16.68 7.73
N ARG A 299 -14.14 15.93 6.77
CA ARG A 299 -14.87 14.88 6.05
C ARG A 299 -15.25 13.71 6.96
N LEU A 300 -14.32 13.28 7.83
CA LEU A 300 -14.53 12.16 8.74
C LEU A 300 -15.58 12.50 9.81
N ASP A 301 -15.57 13.71 10.35
CA ASP A 301 -16.57 14.16 11.32
C ASP A 301 -17.99 14.07 10.75
N VAL A 302 -18.18 14.58 9.53
CA VAL A 302 -19.46 14.50 8.83
C VAL A 302 -19.85 13.05 8.53
N MET A 303 -18.94 12.26 7.94
CA MET A 303 -19.22 10.85 7.63
C MET A 303 -19.61 10.06 8.89
N ASN A 304 -18.85 10.20 9.98
CA ASN A 304 -19.13 9.51 11.24
C ASN A 304 -20.49 9.92 11.82
N LYS A 305 -20.80 11.22 11.84
CA LYS A 305 -22.08 11.76 12.31
C LYS A 305 -23.27 11.11 11.62
N TYR A 306 -23.23 10.94 10.30
CA TYR A 306 -24.34 10.35 9.53
C TYR A 306 -24.34 8.82 9.52
N MET A 307 -23.18 8.19 9.45
CA MET A 307 -23.07 6.73 9.50
C MET A 307 -23.59 6.15 10.83
N ALA A 308 -23.48 6.89 11.93
CA ALA A 308 -24.04 6.50 13.22
C ALA A 308 -25.58 6.48 13.29
N GLN A 309 -26.27 7.12 12.34
CA GLN A 309 -27.73 7.30 12.38
C GLN A 309 -28.50 6.15 11.72
N SER A 310 -27.88 5.41 10.78
CA SER A 310 -28.58 4.38 10.01
C SER A 310 -27.62 3.31 9.48
N PRO A 311 -27.97 2.02 9.61
CA PRO A 311 -27.23 0.93 8.96
C PRO A 311 -27.09 1.10 7.44
N ALA A 312 -28.10 1.65 6.77
CA ALA A 312 -28.04 1.89 5.33
C ALA A 312 -26.91 2.87 4.97
N ILE A 313 -26.83 4.01 5.67
CA ILE A 313 -25.77 5.02 5.45
C ILE A 313 -24.40 4.44 5.82
N ARG A 314 -24.31 3.69 6.92
CA ARG A 314 -23.08 2.98 7.30
C ARG A 314 -22.59 2.08 6.16
N ILE A 315 -23.46 1.27 5.55
CA ILE A 315 -23.11 0.39 4.43
C ILE A 315 -22.67 1.22 3.21
N GLN A 316 -23.41 2.28 2.86
CA GLN A 316 -23.09 3.16 1.72
C GLN A 316 -21.71 3.82 1.84
N TYR A 317 -21.36 4.33 3.03
CA TYR A 317 -20.13 5.10 3.23
C TYR A 317 -18.97 4.29 3.83
N ALA A 318 -19.18 3.03 4.21
CA ALA A 318 -18.17 2.18 4.85
C ALA A 318 -16.82 2.19 4.12
N SER A 319 -16.82 1.91 2.81
CA SER A 319 -15.58 1.84 2.00
C SER A 319 -14.94 3.23 1.85
N LYS A 320 -15.74 4.27 1.56
CA LYS A 320 -15.27 5.65 1.41
C LYS A 320 -14.62 6.17 2.69
N LYS A 321 -15.32 6.05 3.82
CA LYS A 321 -14.82 6.47 5.14
C LYS A 321 -13.53 5.72 5.49
N SER A 322 -13.48 4.41 5.25
CA SER A 322 -12.27 3.61 5.55
C SER A 322 -11.06 4.08 4.75
N SER A 323 -11.23 4.42 3.47
CA SER A 323 -10.14 4.94 2.63
C SER A 323 -9.63 6.32 3.11
N VAL A 324 -10.57 7.20 3.49
CA VAL A 324 -10.24 8.53 4.04
C VAL A 324 -9.51 8.40 5.38
N ALA A 325 -10.04 7.61 6.30
CA ALA A 325 -9.49 7.43 7.64
C ALA A 325 -8.11 6.76 7.63
N ASN A 326 -7.88 5.81 6.72
CA ASN A 326 -6.61 5.09 6.65
C ASN A 326 -5.41 6.03 6.39
N ALA A 327 -5.48 6.84 5.32
CA ALA A 327 -4.38 7.78 5.03
C ALA A 327 -4.35 8.96 6.01
N TRP A 328 -5.50 9.39 6.53
CA TRP A 328 -5.57 10.40 7.60
C TRP A 328 -4.76 9.98 8.83
N LYS A 329 -4.91 8.74 9.29
CA LYS A 329 -4.15 8.23 10.43
C LYS A 329 -2.68 7.98 10.09
N LYS A 330 -2.39 7.46 8.88
CA LYS A 330 -1.00 7.31 8.40
C LYS A 330 -0.24 8.62 8.47
N TRP A 331 -0.79 9.71 7.91
CA TRP A 331 -0.10 11.00 7.83
C TRP A 331 0.20 11.61 9.20
N GLN A 332 -0.66 11.38 10.21
CA GLN A 332 -0.39 11.78 11.58
C GLN A 332 0.82 11.04 12.15
N GLY A 333 0.88 9.71 11.95
CA GLY A 333 2.00 8.88 12.38
C GLY A 333 3.29 9.24 11.65
N GLU A 334 3.22 9.39 10.33
CA GLU A 334 4.35 9.74 9.45
C GLU A 334 4.97 11.08 9.87
N ALA A 335 4.15 12.14 10.03
CA ALA A 335 4.65 13.46 10.46
C ALA A 335 5.22 13.43 11.89
N LYS A 336 4.57 12.70 12.82
CA LYS A 336 5.08 12.52 14.19
C LYS A 336 6.41 11.76 14.20
N GLY A 337 6.51 10.75 13.35
CA GLY A 337 7.67 9.90 13.18
C GLY A 337 8.88 10.65 12.65
N ILE A 338 8.70 11.38 11.55
CA ILE A 338 9.73 12.24 10.95
C ILE A 338 10.33 13.18 11.99
N ARG A 339 9.49 13.82 12.82
CA ARG A 339 9.94 14.71 13.90
C ARG A 339 10.67 13.97 15.01
N LYS A 340 10.12 12.85 15.50
CA LYS A 340 10.73 12.05 16.59
C LYS A 340 12.12 11.53 16.19
N MET A 341 12.26 11.11 14.93
CA MET A 341 13.50 10.57 14.37
C MET A 341 14.50 11.65 13.93
N LYS A 342 14.12 12.94 14.00
CA LYS A 342 14.93 14.06 13.50
C LYS A 342 15.36 13.85 12.03
N THR A 343 14.46 13.31 11.21
CA THR A 343 14.78 12.88 9.84
C THR A 343 15.26 14.05 9.00
N VAL A 344 14.64 15.22 9.14
CA VAL A 344 15.01 16.44 8.42
C VAL A 344 16.43 16.86 8.79
N GLU A 345 16.76 16.87 10.08
CA GLU A 345 18.09 17.22 10.57
C GLU A 345 19.15 16.21 10.13
N ASN A 346 18.84 14.91 10.17
CA ASN A 346 19.74 13.85 9.73
C ASN A 346 20.01 13.93 8.23
N LYS A 347 18.98 14.20 7.41
CA LYS A 347 19.14 14.42 5.95
C LYS A 347 19.95 15.69 5.66
N LYS A 348 19.72 16.79 6.38
CA LYS A 348 20.59 17.99 6.29
C LYS A 348 22.05 17.67 6.61
N ALA A 349 22.29 16.93 7.69
CA ALA A 349 23.65 16.53 8.05
C ALA A 349 24.30 15.62 6.99
N TYR A 350 23.53 14.75 6.33
CA TYR A 350 23.97 13.96 5.19
C TYR A 350 24.30 14.85 3.99
N GLU A 351 23.40 15.75 3.61
CA GLU A 351 23.57 16.70 2.51
C GLU A 351 24.81 17.58 2.69
N GLU A 352 25.12 18.03 3.90
CA GLU A 352 26.35 18.79 4.19
C GLU A 352 27.62 17.96 3.94
N ARG A 353 27.61 16.66 4.25
CA ARG A 353 28.75 15.78 3.93
C ARG A 353 28.84 15.52 2.43
N PHE A 354 27.69 15.25 1.80
CA PHE A 354 27.58 15.04 0.37
C PHE A 354 28.12 16.24 -0.42
N LYS A 355 27.69 17.47 -0.09
CA LYS A 355 28.13 18.71 -0.74
C LYS A 355 29.64 18.91 -0.65
N LYS A 356 30.24 18.62 0.52
CA LYS A 356 31.70 18.71 0.70
C LYS A 356 32.45 17.71 -0.17
N TRP A 357 31.93 16.48 -0.29
CA TRP A 357 32.51 15.46 -1.16
C TRP A 357 32.33 15.78 -2.65
N ALA A 358 31.17 16.34 -3.01
CA ALA A 358 30.80 16.65 -4.39
C ALA A 358 31.58 17.84 -4.99
N ALA A 359 32.27 18.64 -4.18
CA ALA A 359 33.04 19.79 -4.64
C ALA A 359 34.11 19.39 -5.68
N GLY A 360 34.08 20.03 -6.85
CA GLY A 360 34.96 19.73 -7.98
C GLY A 360 34.57 18.47 -8.78
N THR A 361 33.41 17.87 -8.50
CA THR A 361 32.86 16.72 -9.24
C THR A 361 31.67 17.13 -10.11
N GLU A 362 31.15 16.22 -10.92
CA GLU A 362 29.90 16.44 -11.69
C GLU A 362 28.66 16.64 -10.79
N TYR A 363 28.74 16.31 -9.50
CA TYR A 363 27.63 16.39 -8.55
C TYR A 363 27.58 17.71 -7.78
N GLU A 364 28.52 18.62 -8.01
CA GLU A 364 28.58 19.91 -7.34
C GLU A 364 27.31 20.74 -7.61
N GLY A 365 26.70 21.29 -6.56
CA GLY A 365 25.52 22.16 -6.67
C GLY A 365 24.17 21.44 -6.89
N VAL A 366 24.15 20.10 -6.99
CA VAL A 366 22.92 19.34 -7.27
C VAL A 366 21.89 19.48 -6.13
N VAL A 367 22.34 19.48 -4.87
CA VAL A 367 21.46 19.61 -3.70
C VAL A 367 20.81 21.00 -3.68
N GLU A 368 21.59 22.05 -3.93
CA GLU A 368 21.10 23.43 -3.95
C GLU A 368 20.07 23.67 -5.07
N GLN A 369 20.28 23.06 -6.24
CA GLN A 369 19.33 23.13 -7.35
C GLN A 369 18.03 22.38 -7.03
N LEU A 370 18.13 21.18 -6.44
CA LEU A 370 16.98 20.42 -5.97
C LEU A 370 16.16 21.21 -4.95
N ASP A 371 16.81 21.78 -3.94
CA ASP A 371 16.13 22.57 -2.90
C ASP A 371 15.41 23.79 -3.49
N SER A 372 16.04 24.48 -4.45
CA SER A 372 15.45 25.65 -5.11
C SER A 372 14.21 25.27 -5.93
N LEU A 373 14.27 24.18 -6.69
CA LEU A 373 13.13 23.68 -7.46
C LEU A 373 12.04 23.11 -6.55
N GLN A 374 12.40 22.45 -5.46
CA GLN A 374 11.45 21.90 -4.49
C GLN A 374 10.61 23.02 -3.86
N GLN A 375 11.23 24.14 -3.46
CA GLN A 375 10.49 25.30 -2.92
C GLN A 375 9.46 25.86 -3.92
N LEU A 376 9.77 25.84 -5.22
CA LEU A 376 8.82 26.23 -6.25
C LEU A 376 7.72 25.17 -6.43
N LEU A 377 8.08 23.89 -6.39
CA LEU A 377 7.15 22.77 -6.53
C LEU A 377 6.15 22.72 -5.37
N ASP A 378 6.59 22.98 -4.14
CA ASP A 378 5.79 22.93 -2.91
C ASP A 378 4.54 23.81 -3.01
N LYS A 379 4.69 25.00 -3.60
CA LYS A 379 3.59 25.94 -3.85
C LYS A 379 2.47 25.31 -4.69
N TYR A 380 2.84 24.68 -5.82
CA TYR A 380 1.87 24.06 -6.73
C TYR A 380 1.37 22.71 -6.23
N THR A 381 2.18 22.00 -5.46
CA THR A 381 1.78 20.76 -4.79
C THR A 381 0.73 21.05 -3.73
N TYR A 382 0.92 22.10 -2.93
CA TYR A 382 -0.05 22.51 -1.91
C TYR A 382 -1.39 22.92 -2.53
N ALA A 383 -1.36 23.66 -3.64
CA ALA A 383 -2.56 24.02 -4.40
C ALA A 383 -3.30 22.78 -4.94
N TYR A 384 -2.55 21.81 -5.47
CA TYR A 384 -3.12 20.55 -5.93
C TYR A 384 -3.74 19.73 -4.80
N GLU A 385 -3.04 19.61 -3.68
CA GLU A 385 -3.52 18.83 -2.53
C GLU A 385 -4.84 19.42 -2.02
N ASN A 386 -4.92 20.74 -1.88
CA ASN A 386 -6.17 21.43 -1.54
C ASN A 386 -7.28 21.22 -2.58
N TYR A 387 -6.97 21.31 -3.88
CA TYR A 387 -7.94 20.97 -4.93
C TYR A 387 -8.43 19.52 -4.80
N SER A 388 -7.52 18.57 -4.57
CA SER A 388 -7.84 17.14 -4.55
C SER A 388 -8.61 16.70 -3.29
N GLU A 389 -8.24 17.22 -2.11
CA GLU A 389 -8.83 16.83 -0.83
C GLU A 389 -10.05 17.67 -0.45
N ALA A 390 -10.22 18.86 -1.04
CA ALA A 390 -11.41 19.69 -0.83
C ALA A 390 -12.37 19.66 -2.03
N ILE A 391 -11.95 20.13 -3.20
CA ILE A 391 -12.86 20.37 -4.33
C ILE A 391 -13.26 19.06 -5.02
N ALA A 392 -12.27 18.24 -5.40
CA ALA A 392 -12.53 16.96 -6.07
C ALA A 392 -13.11 15.90 -5.13
N ALA A 393 -13.10 16.16 -3.81
CA ALA A 393 -13.70 15.30 -2.80
C ALA A 393 -15.23 15.46 -2.71
N ILE A 394 -15.80 16.55 -3.24
CA ILE A 394 -17.26 16.75 -3.31
C ILE A 394 -17.81 15.86 -4.43
N GLU A 395 -18.66 14.91 -4.05
CA GLU A 395 -19.00 13.73 -4.84
C GLU A 395 -19.88 14.07 -6.04
N TRP A 396 -21.00 14.77 -5.80
CA TRP A 396 -22.01 14.98 -6.83
C TRP A 396 -21.54 15.91 -7.95
N PRO A 397 -20.96 17.10 -7.70
CA PRO A 397 -20.41 17.93 -8.77
C PRO A 397 -19.32 17.20 -9.58
N SER A 398 -18.47 16.42 -8.92
CA SER A 398 -17.44 15.61 -9.58
C SER A 398 -18.03 14.48 -10.43
N PHE A 399 -19.16 13.91 -10.03
CA PHE A 399 -19.92 12.93 -10.81
C PHE A 399 -20.58 13.56 -12.04
N ILE A 400 -21.20 14.73 -11.91
CA ILE A 400 -21.78 15.49 -13.03
C ILE A 400 -20.70 15.81 -14.09
N ARG A 401 -19.55 16.36 -13.67
CA ARG A 401 -18.46 16.70 -14.59
C ARG A 401 -17.90 15.49 -15.35
N ARG A 402 -17.89 14.31 -14.73
CA ARG A 402 -17.41 13.06 -15.35
C ARG A 402 -18.43 12.43 -16.30
N GLY A 403 -19.57 13.08 -16.55
CA GLY A 403 -20.57 12.61 -17.50
C GLY A 403 -21.50 11.53 -16.98
N LYS A 404 -21.58 11.35 -15.64
CA LYS A 404 -22.51 10.43 -14.98
C LYS A 404 -22.40 8.95 -15.38
N ALA A 405 -21.20 8.51 -15.77
CA ALA A 405 -20.96 7.10 -16.07
C ALA A 405 -21.30 6.22 -14.85
N ASP A 406 -22.00 5.11 -15.09
CA ASP A 406 -22.46 4.16 -14.08
C ASP A 406 -23.27 4.81 -12.93
N SER A 407 -24.37 5.48 -13.31
CA SER A 407 -25.21 6.24 -12.38
C SER A 407 -25.77 5.38 -11.24
N ASP A 408 -26.16 4.14 -11.53
CA ASP A 408 -26.72 3.23 -10.52
C ASP A 408 -25.68 2.90 -9.45
N ALA A 409 -24.42 2.63 -9.84
CA ALA A 409 -23.34 2.39 -8.89
C ALA A 409 -23.03 3.64 -8.05
N PHE A 410 -23.05 4.83 -8.66
CA PHE A 410 -22.85 6.09 -7.92
C PHE A 410 -23.95 6.30 -6.86
N TYR A 411 -25.22 6.24 -7.27
CA TYR A 411 -26.35 6.50 -6.36
C TYR A 411 -26.56 5.42 -5.31
N LYS A 412 -26.08 4.18 -5.55
CA LYS A 412 -26.06 3.13 -4.51
C LYS A 412 -25.31 3.60 -3.26
N ASP A 413 -24.19 4.30 -3.41
CA ASP A 413 -23.28 4.67 -2.32
C ASP A 413 -23.26 6.18 -2.00
N TYR A 414 -24.11 6.98 -2.66
CA TYR A 414 -24.16 8.43 -2.48
C TYR A 414 -25.29 8.85 -1.53
N TYR A 415 -24.97 9.76 -0.60
CA TYR A 415 -25.94 10.36 0.31
C TYR A 415 -25.75 11.87 0.36
N GLN A 416 -26.65 12.60 -0.30
CA GLN A 416 -26.54 14.04 -0.51
C GLN A 416 -26.31 14.87 0.77
N PRO A 417 -26.97 14.59 1.92
CA PRO A 417 -26.71 15.37 3.14
C PRO A 417 -25.25 15.30 3.63
N ILE A 418 -24.55 14.18 3.43
CA ILE A 418 -23.12 14.10 3.75
C ILE A 418 -22.32 15.00 2.80
N ASP A 419 -22.60 14.93 1.50
CA ASP A 419 -21.87 15.70 0.49
C ASP A 419 -22.09 17.22 0.64
N GLU A 420 -23.30 17.61 1.02
CA GLU A 420 -23.65 19.00 1.35
C GLU A 420 -22.90 19.52 2.58
N GLU A 421 -22.88 18.78 3.70
CA GLU A 421 -22.18 19.23 4.91
C GLU A 421 -20.65 19.18 4.73
N ILE A 422 -20.13 18.21 3.95
CA ILE A 422 -18.73 18.21 3.52
C ILE A 422 -18.41 19.45 2.69
N PHE A 423 -19.27 19.80 1.72
CA PHE A 423 -19.09 21.00 0.89
C PHE A 423 -18.90 22.24 1.76
N ASP A 424 -19.76 22.44 2.77
CA ASP A 424 -19.70 23.62 3.64
C ASP A 424 -18.33 23.73 4.34
N GLY A 425 -17.83 22.64 4.91
CA GLY A 425 -16.55 22.64 5.61
C GLY A 425 -15.33 22.78 4.69
N VAL A 426 -15.27 21.98 3.61
CA VAL A 426 -14.07 21.95 2.76
C VAL A 426 -13.93 23.18 1.86
N ILE A 427 -15.05 23.83 1.49
CA ILE A 427 -15.00 25.08 0.70
C ILE A 427 -14.53 26.25 1.55
N ALA A 428 -14.98 26.34 2.81
CA ALA A 428 -14.45 27.33 3.75
C ALA A 428 -12.94 27.15 3.96
N ALA A 429 -12.49 25.92 4.26
CA ALA A 429 -11.08 25.60 4.43
C ALA A 429 -10.25 25.88 3.16
N TYR A 430 -10.76 25.53 1.98
CA TYR A 430 -10.10 25.86 0.71
C TYR A 430 -9.94 27.38 0.51
N GLY A 431 -10.95 28.16 0.89
CA GLY A 431 -10.89 29.61 0.88
C GLY A 431 -9.79 30.21 1.75
N GLU A 432 -9.57 29.63 2.93
CA GLU A 432 -8.54 30.05 3.89
C GLU A 432 -7.13 29.59 3.47
N ASN A 433 -7.03 28.36 2.96
CA ASN A 433 -5.76 27.74 2.59
C ASN A 433 -5.16 28.35 1.31
N MET A 434 -6.00 28.75 0.36
CA MET A 434 -5.56 29.14 -0.99
C MET A 434 -5.35 30.64 -1.13
N THR A 435 -4.12 31.03 -1.49
CA THR A 435 -3.78 32.42 -1.82
C THR A 435 -4.42 32.87 -3.14
N SER A 436 -4.62 34.17 -3.32
CA SER A 436 -5.32 34.73 -4.49
C SER A 436 -4.64 34.45 -5.83
N ASP A 437 -3.32 34.22 -5.84
CA ASP A 437 -2.57 33.86 -7.05
C ASP A 437 -2.70 32.37 -7.43
N LEU A 438 -3.14 31.52 -6.50
CA LEU A 438 -3.34 30.08 -6.72
C LEU A 438 -4.82 29.68 -6.74
N ARG A 439 -5.73 30.52 -6.24
CA ARG A 439 -7.18 30.29 -6.25
C ARG A 439 -7.81 30.77 -7.56
N PRO A 440 -8.77 30.05 -8.16
CA PRO A 440 -9.45 30.56 -9.35
C PRO A 440 -10.30 31.78 -9.00
N ALA A 441 -10.28 32.80 -9.88
CA ALA A 441 -11.18 33.96 -9.77
C ALA A 441 -12.67 33.57 -9.73
N TYR A 442 -13.00 32.36 -10.18
CA TYR A 442 -14.31 31.73 -10.02
C TYR A 442 -14.80 31.72 -8.56
N TYR A 443 -13.93 31.34 -7.62
CA TYR A 443 -14.28 31.28 -6.19
C TYR A 443 -14.73 32.66 -5.69
N ASP A 444 -13.94 33.70 -5.97
CA ASP A 444 -14.22 35.06 -5.51
C ASP A 444 -15.52 35.61 -6.12
N ARG A 445 -15.77 35.33 -7.41
CA ARG A 445 -17.03 35.72 -8.06
C ARG A 445 -18.23 35.04 -7.43
N LYS A 446 -18.16 33.73 -7.15
CA LYS A 446 -19.27 32.97 -6.56
C LYS A 446 -19.50 33.38 -5.10
N MET A 447 -18.44 33.62 -4.34
CA MET A 447 -18.56 34.18 -2.98
C MET A 447 -19.20 35.57 -2.98
N ALA A 448 -18.84 36.44 -3.93
CA ALA A 448 -19.48 37.75 -4.08
C ALA A 448 -20.95 37.64 -4.54
N GLN A 449 -21.27 36.67 -5.39
CA GLN A 449 -22.63 36.44 -5.89
C GLN A 449 -23.57 35.90 -4.81
N PHE A 450 -23.13 34.90 -4.04
CA PHE A 450 -23.97 34.19 -3.07
C PHE A 450 -23.85 34.73 -1.64
N GLY A 451 -22.78 35.46 -1.32
CA GLY A 451 -22.54 36.08 0.00
C GLY A 451 -22.15 35.11 1.12
N SER A 452 -22.34 33.80 0.94
CA SER A 452 -21.95 32.76 1.89
C SER A 452 -21.75 31.41 1.20
N VAL A 453 -20.95 30.53 1.84
CA VAL A 453 -20.75 29.15 1.37
C VAL A 453 -22.07 28.37 1.35
N GLU A 454 -22.92 28.53 2.37
CA GLU A 454 -24.22 27.84 2.45
C GLU A 454 -25.15 28.23 1.28
N ALA A 455 -25.22 29.52 0.93
CA ALA A 455 -26.04 29.97 -0.20
C ALA A 455 -25.49 29.44 -1.54
N TRP A 456 -24.18 29.38 -1.68
CA TRP A 456 -23.54 28.80 -2.86
C TRP A 456 -23.78 27.30 -2.95
N ARG A 457 -23.64 26.56 -1.85
CA ARG A 457 -23.98 25.14 -1.76
C ARG A 457 -25.39 24.85 -2.24
N LYS A 458 -26.38 25.59 -1.73
CA LYS A 458 -27.79 25.44 -2.13
C LYS A 458 -27.97 25.59 -3.65
N ALA A 459 -27.25 26.53 -4.28
CA ALA A 459 -27.29 26.69 -5.73
C ALA A 459 -26.63 25.52 -6.47
N VAL A 460 -25.45 25.07 -6.00
CA VAL A 460 -24.71 23.93 -6.56
C VAL A 460 -25.57 22.67 -6.54
N PHE A 461 -26.16 22.31 -5.40
CA PHE A 461 -26.93 21.06 -5.25
C PHE A 461 -28.37 21.15 -5.78
N ALA A 462 -28.87 22.33 -6.15
CA ALA A 462 -30.19 22.49 -6.77
C ALA A 462 -30.18 22.38 -8.30
N SER A 463 -29.02 22.44 -8.95
CA SER A 463 -28.92 22.52 -10.41
C SER A 463 -27.67 21.80 -10.92
N GLU A 464 -27.87 20.87 -11.85
CA GLU A 464 -26.74 20.23 -12.54
C GLU A 464 -25.87 21.22 -13.31
N ALA A 465 -26.45 22.32 -13.80
CA ALA A 465 -25.70 23.37 -14.48
C ALA A 465 -24.75 24.10 -13.52
N GLU A 466 -25.21 24.40 -12.29
CA GLU A 466 -24.35 25.01 -11.26
C GLU A 466 -23.32 24.01 -10.72
N ALA A 467 -23.69 22.73 -10.55
CA ALA A 467 -22.75 21.68 -10.17
C ALA A 467 -21.66 21.44 -11.22
N LEU A 468 -22.03 21.44 -12.51
CA LEU A 468 -21.08 21.35 -13.60
C LEU A 468 -20.18 22.59 -13.66
N ASP A 469 -20.75 23.79 -13.60
CA ASP A 469 -20.00 25.05 -13.57
C ASP A 469 -18.98 25.08 -12.41
N PHE A 470 -19.39 24.63 -11.22
CA PHE A 470 -18.53 24.47 -10.06
C PHE A 470 -17.35 23.53 -10.36
N SER A 471 -17.65 22.26 -10.66
CA SER A 471 -16.59 21.24 -10.78
C SER A 471 -15.68 21.53 -11.97
N GLN A 472 -16.25 21.98 -13.10
CA GLN A 472 -15.51 22.29 -14.32
C GLN A 472 -14.58 23.49 -14.13
N SER A 473 -15.06 24.59 -13.53
CA SER A 473 -14.24 25.81 -13.34
C SER A 473 -13.02 25.54 -12.46
N PHE A 474 -13.19 24.79 -11.37
CA PHE A 474 -12.05 24.40 -10.54
C PHE A 474 -11.11 23.42 -11.24
N TYR A 475 -11.67 22.44 -11.96
CA TYR A 475 -10.87 21.46 -12.71
C TYR A 475 -10.03 22.12 -13.81
N GLU A 476 -10.60 23.06 -14.56
CA GLU A 476 -9.88 23.81 -15.61
C GLU A 476 -8.75 24.64 -15.02
N HIS A 477 -9.01 25.36 -13.93
CA HIS A 477 -7.94 26.11 -13.23
C HIS A 477 -6.84 25.19 -12.72
N TYR A 478 -7.21 24.06 -12.10
CA TYR A 478 -6.24 23.04 -11.71
C TYR A 478 -5.42 22.57 -12.92
N ARG A 479 -6.08 22.16 -14.01
CA ARG A 479 -5.44 21.61 -15.21
C ARG A 479 -4.50 22.62 -15.86
N ASP A 480 -4.94 23.86 -16.03
CA ASP A 480 -4.26 24.85 -16.87
C ASP A 480 -3.20 25.64 -16.10
N THR A 481 -3.42 25.88 -14.81
CA THR A 481 -2.51 26.70 -13.99
C THR A 481 -1.63 25.85 -13.08
N ILE A 482 -2.21 24.87 -12.38
CA ILE A 482 -1.51 24.15 -11.31
C ILE A 482 -0.79 22.92 -11.85
N ALA A 483 -1.49 22.06 -12.59
CA ALA A 483 -0.96 20.78 -13.07
C ALA A 483 0.19 20.97 -14.07
N GLN A 484 0.11 21.99 -14.94
CA GLN A 484 1.19 22.31 -15.89
C GLN A 484 2.49 22.68 -15.18
N GLN A 485 2.42 23.62 -14.23
CA GLN A 485 3.59 24.07 -13.47
C GLN A 485 4.16 22.95 -12.61
N ARG A 486 3.29 22.20 -11.92
CA ARG A 486 3.70 21.06 -11.11
C ARG A 486 4.42 20.01 -11.96
N SER A 487 3.88 19.66 -13.13
CA SER A 487 4.47 18.67 -14.04
C SER A 487 5.83 19.14 -14.58
N ALA A 488 5.94 20.42 -14.95
CA ALA A 488 7.20 20.99 -15.45
C ALA A 488 8.30 21.01 -14.39
N LEU A 489 7.96 21.35 -13.13
CA LEU A 489 8.89 21.36 -12.00
C LEU A 489 9.26 19.93 -11.58
N THR A 490 8.28 19.03 -11.50
CA THR A 490 8.51 17.61 -11.17
C THR A 490 9.49 16.99 -12.17
N ARG A 491 9.33 17.23 -13.48
CA ARG A 491 10.26 16.73 -14.49
C ARG A 491 11.69 17.23 -14.26
N GLN A 492 11.88 18.50 -13.92
CA GLN A 492 13.21 19.05 -13.64
C GLN A 492 13.82 18.43 -12.38
N ILE A 493 13.02 18.23 -11.34
CA ILE A 493 13.45 17.55 -10.11
C ILE A 493 13.81 16.10 -10.40
N ASP A 494 12.99 15.34 -11.14
CA ASP A 494 13.26 13.93 -11.47
C ASP A 494 14.60 13.76 -12.21
N LEU A 495 14.91 14.70 -13.13
CA LEU A 495 16.19 14.72 -13.84
C LEU A 495 17.38 14.97 -12.90
N LEU A 496 17.25 15.90 -11.96
CA LEU A 496 18.29 16.15 -10.97
C LEU A 496 18.39 15.04 -9.93
N MET A 497 17.27 14.41 -9.55
CA MET A 497 17.23 13.26 -8.66
C MET A 497 17.97 12.07 -9.27
N ARG A 498 17.93 11.90 -10.60
CA ARG A 498 18.77 10.91 -11.30
C ARG A 498 20.26 11.14 -11.03
N THR A 499 20.71 12.38 -11.19
CA THR A 499 22.10 12.77 -10.91
C THR A 499 22.44 12.65 -9.43
N TYR A 500 21.54 13.09 -8.55
CA TYR A 500 21.73 13.01 -7.10
C TYR A 500 21.85 11.57 -6.64
N MET A 501 20.94 10.68 -7.07
CA MET A 501 20.98 9.25 -6.75
C MET A 501 22.30 8.60 -7.18
N ARG A 502 22.78 8.89 -8.39
CA ARG A 502 24.09 8.41 -8.86
C ARG A 502 25.23 8.94 -7.99
N GLY A 503 25.16 10.23 -7.62
CA GLY A 503 26.09 10.84 -6.68
C GLY A 503 26.08 10.16 -5.31
N GLN A 504 24.91 9.87 -4.75
CA GLN A 504 24.76 9.19 -3.46
C GLN A 504 25.41 7.79 -3.49
N MET A 505 25.20 7.03 -4.57
CA MET A 505 25.84 5.73 -4.78
C MET A 505 27.37 5.84 -4.89
N ALA A 506 27.88 6.89 -5.54
CA ALA A 506 29.33 7.13 -5.65
C ALA A 506 29.95 7.65 -4.34
N PHE A 507 29.18 8.37 -3.52
CA PHE A 507 29.60 8.88 -2.22
C PHE A 507 29.68 7.78 -1.16
N GLU A 508 28.77 6.81 -1.20
CA GLU A 508 28.69 5.68 -0.26
C GLU A 508 28.81 4.33 -1.00
N PRO A 509 29.97 4.00 -1.61
CA PRO A 509 30.11 2.81 -2.48
C PRO A 509 29.94 1.48 -1.73
N GLU A 510 30.13 1.47 -0.41
CA GLU A 510 29.95 0.30 0.45
C GLU A 510 28.50 0.13 0.95
N LYS A 511 27.64 1.13 0.75
CA LYS A 511 26.23 1.06 1.14
C LYS A 511 25.47 0.24 0.11
N VAL A 512 24.63 -0.69 0.58
CA VAL A 512 23.74 -1.44 -0.31
C VAL A 512 22.48 -0.63 -0.56
N PHE A 513 22.31 -0.17 -1.78
CA PHE A 513 21.12 0.57 -2.21
C PHE A 513 20.05 -0.40 -2.73
N TYR A 514 18.79 -0.09 -2.44
CA TYR A 514 17.61 -0.75 -3.01
C TYR A 514 16.69 0.29 -3.66
N PRO A 515 15.97 -0.02 -4.73
CA PRO A 515 15.17 0.98 -5.42
C PRO A 515 13.91 1.31 -4.62
N ASP A 516 13.48 2.57 -4.64
CA ASP A 516 12.19 2.97 -4.08
C ASP A 516 11.04 2.12 -4.63
N ALA A 517 10.03 1.85 -3.80
CA ALA A 517 8.84 1.12 -4.21
C ALA A 517 8.07 1.86 -5.30
N ASN A 518 7.44 1.09 -6.20
CA ASN A 518 6.70 1.63 -7.35
C ASN A 518 5.58 0.69 -7.83
N LEU A 519 4.91 0.02 -6.88
CA LEU A 519 3.84 -0.95 -7.12
C LEU A 519 4.24 -2.12 -8.03
N THR A 520 5.50 -2.53 -7.90
CA THR A 520 6.06 -3.74 -8.52
C THR A 520 6.40 -4.75 -7.45
N LEU A 521 6.56 -6.01 -7.84
CA LEU A 521 6.83 -7.10 -6.90
C LEU A 521 8.22 -6.92 -6.26
N ARG A 522 8.29 -6.96 -4.92
CA ARG A 522 9.49 -6.78 -4.07
C ARG A 522 9.57 -7.79 -2.94
N ILE A 523 10.77 -7.96 -2.43
CA ILE A 523 11.14 -8.87 -1.34
C ILE A 523 11.64 -8.04 -0.17
N ALA A 524 11.11 -8.27 1.03
CA ALA A 524 11.65 -7.77 2.28
C ALA A 524 11.76 -8.93 3.26
N TYR A 525 12.85 -9.02 4.02
CA TYR A 525 13.08 -10.14 4.94
C TYR A 525 13.64 -9.63 6.26
N GLY A 526 13.50 -10.47 7.28
CA GLY A 526 13.80 -10.12 8.66
C GLY A 526 13.46 -11.26 9.60
N LYS A 527 12.97 -10.93 10.78
CA LYS A 527 12.60 -11.92 11.81
C LYS A 527 11.41 -11.46 12.62
N VAL A 528 10.73 -12.41 13.26
CA VAL A 528 9.71 -12.13 14.27
C VAL A 528 10.37 -11.44 15.47
N ALA A 529 9.93 -10.23 15.81
CA ALA A 529 10.53 -9.46 16.90
C ALA A 529 9.55 -8.43 17.50
N GLY A 530 9.59 -8.29 18.83
CA GLY A 530 8.96 -7.19 19.54
C GLY A 530 9.71 -5.86 19.33
N TYR A 531 9.31 -4.82 20.07
CA TYR A 531 10.03 -3.54 20.12
C TYR A 531 9.65 -2.73 21.37
N GLU A 532 10.38 -1.63 21.60
CA GLU A 532 10.15 -0.71 22.71
C GLU A 532 9.67 0.65 22.17
N PRO A 533 8.36 0.98 22.24
CA PRO A 533 7.85 2.24 21.68
C PRO A 533 8.27 3.48 22.48
N SER A 534 8.50 3.30 23.79
CA SER A 534 8.89 4.32 24.75
C SER A 534 9.58 3.70 25.97
N ASP A 535 10.24 4.53 26.76
CA ASP A 535 10.91 4.14 28.00
C ASP A 535 9.99 3.34 28.93
N GLY A 536 10.48 2.21 29.45
CA GLY A 536 9.77 1.31 30.36
C GLY A 536 8.65 0.47 29.75
N VAL A 537 8.43 0.52 28.42
CA VAL A 537 7.38 -0.24 27.73
C VAL A 537 8.00 -1.20 26.71
N THR A 538 7.65 -2.48 26.81
CA THR A 538 8.05 -3.50 25.82
C THR A 538 6.80 -4.11 25.20
N TYR A 539 6.74 -4.09 23.88
CA TYR A 539 5.72 -4.79 23.11
C TYR A 539 6.25 -6.13 22.62
N LYS A 540 5.59 -7.21 23.06
CA LYS A 540 5.88 -8.58 22.61
C LYS A 540 5.50 -8.75 21.13
N PRO A 541 6.13 -9.70 20.42
CA PRO A 541 5.87 -9.91 19.00
C PRO A 541 4.55 -10.59 18.68
N VAL A 542 3.89 -11.27 19.62
CA VAL A 542 2.68 -12.08 19.33
C VAL A 542 1.53 -11.64 20.22
N SER A 543 0.36 -11.48 19.62
CA SER A 543 -0.91 -11.24 20.32
C SER A 543 -1.81 -12.47 20.29
N THR A 544 -2.80 -12.53 21.17
CA THR A 544 -3.67 -13.70 21.31
C THR A 544 -5.15 -13.33 21.42
N ILE A 545 -6.02 -14.33 21.35
CA ILE A 545 -7.47 -14.17 21.47
C ILE A 545 -7.89 -13.56 22.82
N GLU A 546 -7.10 -13.71 23.89
CA GLU A 546 -7.36 -13.02 25.17
C GLU A 546 -7.38 -11.51 25.00
N GLY A 547 -6.52 -10.96 24.14
CA GLY A 547 -6.50 -9.52 23.86
C GLY A 547 -7.74 -9.03 23.11
N ILE A 548 -8.39 -9.89 22.31
CA ILE A 548 -9.72 -9.60 21.74
C ILE A 548 -10.73 -9.48 22.88
N MET A 549 -10.74 -10.43 23.81
CA MET A 549 -11.70 -10.45 24.93
C MET A 549 -11.49 -9.31 25.92
N GLN A 550 -10.24 -8.84 26.08
CA GLN A 550 -9.93 -7.65 26.88
C GLN A 550 -10.45 -6.35 26.25
N LYS A 551 -10.60 -6.32 24.92
CA LYS A 551 -11.07 -5.16 24.17
C LYS A 551 -12.56 -5.24 23.79
N ASP A 552 -13.18 -6.42 23.82
CA ASP A 552 -14.59 -6.62 23.45
C ASP A 552 -15.51 -5.69 24.24
N ASN A 553 -16.33 -4.95 23.51
CA ASN A 553 -17.30 -4.03 24.07
C ASN A 553 -18.53 -3.95 23.15
N PRO A 554 -19.67 -4.56 23.53
CA PRO A 554 -20.90 -4.53 22.74
C PRO A 554 -21.45 -3.13 22.46
N ASP A 555 -21.11 -2.14 23.28
CA ASP A 555 -21.56 -0.75 23.12
C ASP A 555 -20.74 0.02 22.06
N ILE A 556 -19.60 -0.52 21.63
CA ILE A 556 -18.73 0.09 20.61
C ILE A 556 -18.70 -0.80 19.38
N TYR A 557 -19.25 -0.32 18.26
CA TYR A 557 -19.37 -1.06 17.01
C TYR A 557 -18.06 -1.76 16.58
N ASP A 558 -16.94 -1.05 16.64
CA ASP A 558 -15.62 -1.58 16.23
C ASP A 558 -15.04 -2.63 17.19
N TYR A 559 -15.58 -2.76 18.41
CA TYR A 559 -15.17 -3.74 19.42
C TYR A 559 -16.27 -4.75 19.76
N ASN A 560 -17.41 -4.74 19.07
CA ASN A 560 -18.49 -5.69 19.33
C ASN A 560 -18.28 -6.98 18.55
N ILE A 561 -17.59 -7.96 19.14
CA ILE A 561 -17.31 -9.22 18.45
C ILE A 561 -18.57 -10.09 18.25
N PRO A 562 -18.57 -11.02 17.29
CA PRO A 562 -19.70 -11.94 17.11
C PRO A 562 -19.94 -12.79 18.36
N GLN A 563 -21.21 -13.03 18.71
CA GLN A 563 -21.57 -13.86 19.86
C GLN A 563 -20.93 -15.26 19.80
N ARG A 564 -20.86 -15.84 18.60
CA ARG A 564 -20.20 -17.12 18.35
C ARG A 564 -18.73 -17.13 18.80
N LEU A 565 -18.00 -16.03 18.65
CA LEU A 565 -16.60 -15.93 19.11
C LEU A 565 -16.52 -15.88 20.65
N ARG A 566 -17.46 -15.20 21.31
CA ARG A 566 -17.58 -15.22 22.79
C ARG A 566 -17.83 -16.63 23.31
N ASP A 567 -18.75 -17.36 22.67
CA ASP A 567 -19.12 -18.71 23.08
C ASP A 567 -17.94 -19.70 22.91
N ILE A 568 -17.23 -19.61 21.78
CA ILE A 568 -16.02 -20.41 21.53
C ILE A 568 -14.94 -20.11 22.58
N TYR A 569 -14.70 -18.84 22.90
CA TYR A 569 -13.72 -18.45 23.91
C TYR A 569 -14.09 -18.94 25.32
N ALA A 570 -15.37 -18.80 25.70
CA ALA A 570 -15.87 -19.22 27.01
C ALA A 570 -15.73 -20.73 27.24
N THR A 571 -15.94 -21.52 26.18
CA THR A 571 -15.84 -22.99 26.21
C THR A 571 -14.45 -23.51 25.87
N LYS A 572 -13.53 -22.64 25.41
CA LYS A 572 -12.22 -22.99 24.87
C LYS A 572 -12.30 -24.00 23.69
N ASP A 573 -13.41 -23.99 22.95
CA ASP A 573 -13.64 -24.88 21.80
C ASP A 573 -12.94 -24.37 20.52
N TYR A 574 -11.61 -24.28 20.61
CA TYR A 574 -10.73 -23.80 19.55
C TYR A 574 -10.49 -24.84 18.44
N GLY A 575 -10.98 -26.07 18.60
CA GLY A 575 -10.67 -27.18 17.72
C GLY A 575 -9.16 -27.45 17.67
N ARG A 576 -8.65 -27.79 16.47
CA ARG A 576 -7.22 -28.07 16.26
C ARG A 576 -6.32 -26.83 16.23
N TRP A 577 -6.89 -25.64 16.36
CA TRP A 577 -6.18 -24.37 16.24
C TRP A 577 -5.67 -23.82 17.57
N GLY A 578 -6.10 -24.44 18.67
CA GLY A 578 -5.64 -24.09 20.01
C GLY A 578 -4.16 -24.46 20.21
N VAL A 579 -3.39 -23.52 20.76
CA VAL A 579 -1.97 -23.68 21.09
C VAL A 579 -1.81 -23.26 22.55
N ASP A 580 -1.38 -24.20 23.40
CA ASP A 580 -1.18 -23.97 24.84
C ASP A 580 -2.39 -23.30 25.54
N GLY A 581 -3.61 -23.67 25.13
CA GLY A 581 -4.86 -23.15 25.71
C GLY A 581 -5.28 -21.76 25.23
N THR A 582 -4.62 -21.21 24.20
CA THR A 582 -4.97 -19.94 23.54
C THR A 582 -5.01 -20.10 22.01
N ILE A 583 -5.29 -19.01 21.28
CA ILE A 583 -5.10 -18.88 19.83
C ILE A 583 -4.26 -17.62 19.58
N PRO A 584 -3.11 -17.73 18.90
CA PRO A 584 -2.34 -16.58 18.45
C PRO A 584 -3.11 -15.86 17.33
N VAL A 585 -3.13 -14.53 17.36
CA VAL A 585 -3.98 -13.71 16.48
C VAL A 585 -3.15 -12.95 15.45
N CYS A 586 -2.22 -12.12 15.92
CA CYS A 586 -1.31 -11.37 15.07
C CYS A 586 0.13 -11.53 15.56
N PHE A 587 1.08 -11.23 14.69
CA PHE A 587 2.48 -11.10 15.07
C PHE A 587 3.19 -9.94 14.35
N LEU A 588 4.30 -9.51 14.95
CA LEU A 588 5.23 -8.52 14.43
C LEU A 588 6.47 -9.18 13.82
N ALA A 589 7.00 -8.55 12.78
CA ALA A 589 8.33 -8.86 12.28
C ALA A 589 9.06 -7.61 11.76
N THR A 590 10.37 -7.71 11.56
CA THR A 590 11.25 -6.60 11.17
C THR A 590 11.23 -6.29 9.68
N ASN A 591 10.35 -6.92 8.89
CA ASN A 591 10.36 -6.75 7.44
C ASN A 591 9.96 -5.32 7.04
N HIS A 592 10.74 -4.69 6.17
CA HIS A 592 10.41 -3.39 5.61
C HIS A 592 9.23 -3.47 4.61
N THR A 593 8.05 -3.00 5.02
CA THR A 593 6.84 -2.98 4.18
C THR A 593 6.30 -1.56 4.00
N SER A 594 5.41 -1.37 3.02
CA SER A 594 4.64 -0.13 2.83
C SER A 594 3.21 -0.42 2.39
N GLY A 595 2.40 0.62 2.17
CA GLY A 595 1.10 0.47 1.50
C GLY A 595 1.30 -0.24 0.16
N GLY A 596 0.43 -1.20 -0.17
CA GLY A 596 0.66 -2.14 -1.28
C GLY A 596 1.08 -3.53 -0.83
N ASN A 597 1.80 -3.65 0.30
CA ASN A 597 2.08 -4.94 0.94
C ASN A 597 0.89 -5.53 1.71
N SER A 598 -0.24 -4.83 1.80
CA SER A 598 -1.47 -5.41 2.33
C SER A 598 -1.84 -6.68 1.55
N GLY A 599 -2.00 -7.80 2.27
CA GLY A 599 -2.27 -9.12 1.71
C GLY A 599 -1.03 -9.76 1.12
N SER A 600 0.17 -9.41 1.59
CA SER A 600 1.38 -10.12 1.19
C SER A 600 1.56 -11.37 2.05
N PRO A 601 2.01 -12.50 1.48
CA PRO A 601 2.38 -13.66 2.25
C PRO A 601 3.59 -13.35 3.13
N VAL A 602 3.51 -13.75 4.39
CA VAL A 602 4.67 -13.86 5.28
C VAL A 602 5.10 -15.32 5.31
N ILE A 603 6.34 -15.53 4.91
CA ILE A 603 6.89 -16.84 4.55
C ILE A 603 8.03 -17.17 5.52
N ASN A 604 8.07 -18.42 5.98
CA ASN A 604 9.13 -18.89 6.87
C ASN A 604 10.39 -19.35 6.11
N ALA A 605 11.39 -19.83 6.86
CA ALA A 605 12.65 -20.34 6.34
C ALA A 605 12.53 -21.44 5.27
N ASP A 606 11.43 -22.20 5.28
CA ASP A 606 11.17 -23.34 4.40
C ASP A 606 10.29 -22.98 3.18
N GLY A 607 9.91 -21.70 3.01
CA GLY A 607 9.06 -21.27 1.91
C GLY A 607 7.56 -21.48 2.14
N ARG A 608 7.13 -21.69 3.39
CA ARG A 608 5.72 -21.93 3.75
C ARG A 608 5.06 -20.68 4.32
N LEU A 609 3.77 -20.51 4.05
CA LEU A 609 2.96 -19.41 4.57
C LEU A 609 2.77 -19.56 6.08
N ILE A 610 3.15 -18.54 6.85
CA ILE A 610 2.96 -18.46 8.30
C ILE A 610 2.07 -17.28 8.71
N GLY A 611 1.83 -16.33 7.82
CA GLY A 611 0.96 -15.19 8.09
C GLY A 611 0.67 -14.35 6.87
N ILE A 612 -0.18 -13.35 7.07
CA ILE A 612 -0.65 -12.44 6.03
C ILE A 612 -0.38 -11.01 6.51
N ASN A 613 0.51 -10.31 5.82
CA ASN A 613 0.84 -8.92 6.16
C ASN A 613 -0.37 -8.01 5.94
N PHE A 614 -0.64 -7.07 6.86
CA PHE A 614 -1.77 -6.16 6.71
C PHE A 614 -1.55 -4.73 7.17
N ASP A 615 -0.55 -4.47 8.03
CA ASP A 615 -0.36 -3.14 8.59
C ASP A 615 1.09 -2.91 9.03
N ARG A 616 1.38 -1.71 9.53
CA ARG A 616 2.64 -1.35 10.21
C ARG A 616 2.32 -0.75 11.57
N VAL A 617 3.29 -0.83 12.48
CA VAL A 617 3.16 -0.20 13.79
C VAL A 617 3.24 1.32 13.69
N TRP A 618 2.71 2.02 14.70
CA TRP A 618 2.57 3.47 14.72
C TRP A 618 3.93 4.17 14.65
N GLU A 619 4.91 3.64 15.38
CA GLU A 619 6.31 4.06 15.33
C GLU A 619 7.03 3.65 14.04
N GLY A 620 6.35 3.03 13.07
CA GLY A 620 6.91 2.62 11.78
C GLY A 620 6.23 3.31 10.58
N THR A 621 5.24 4.18 10.78
CA THR A 621 4.51 4.81 9.66
C THR A 621 5.36 5.78 8.82
N MET A 622 6.50 6.21 9.34
CA MET A 622 7.49 7.03 8.65
C MET A 622 8.44 6.23 7.75
N SER A 623 8.33 4.89 7.74
CA SER A 623 9.26 4.02 7.03
C SER A 623 9.32 4.25 5.53
N ASP A 624 8.35 4.97 4.95
CA ASP A 624 8.38 5.35 3.53
C ASP A 624 9.42 6.45 3.23
N GLU A 625 9.87 7.19 4.25
CA GLU A 625 10.84 8.30 4.15
C GLU A 625 12.14 8.01 4.92
N VAL A 626 12.06 7.19 5.98
CA VAL A 626 13.20 6.68 6.75
C VAL A 626 12.83 5.41 7.50
N PHE A 627 13.55 4.33 7.23
CA PHE A 627 13.44 3.11 8.01
C PHE A 627 14.33 3.13 9.26
N ASP A 628 13.82 2.59 10.37
CA ASP A 628 14.58 2.35 11.60
C ASP A 628 14.32 0.92 12.09
N PRO A 629 15.34 0.03 12.07
CA PRO A 629 15.18 -1.36 12.47
C PRO A 629 14.82 -1.55 13.95
N GLU A 630 15.02 -0.56 14.82
CA GLU A 630 14.68 -0.68 16.24
C GLU A 630 13.17 -0.60 16.47
N ILE A 631 12.45 0.21 15.69
CA ILE A 631 11.03 0.52 15.91
C ILE A 631 10.11 0.14 14.74
N CYS A 632 10.62 0.01 13.52
CA CYS A 632 9.80 -0.35 12.37
C CYS A 632 9.44 -1.83 12.41
N ARG A 633 8.14 -2.12 12.41
CA ARG A 633 7.62 -3.49 12.37
C ARG A 633 6.45 -3.56 11.41
N ASN A 634 6.40 -4.63 10.63
CA ASN A 634 5.21 -5.02 9.90
C ASN A 634 4.29 -5.85 10.83
N ILE A 635 2.97 -5.68 10.69
CA ILE A 635 1.95 -6.41 11.44
C ILE A 635 1.29 -7.43 10.52
N SER A 636 1.24 -8.67 10.96
CA SER A 636 0.72 -9.79 10.19
C SER A 636 -0.29 -10.59 10.99
N ILE A 637 -1.28 -11.18 10.31
CA ILE A 637 -2.18 -12.16 10.90
C ILE A 637 -1.40 -13.46 11.06
N ASP A 638 -1.54 -14.14 12.18
CA ASP A 638 -1.07 -15.51 12.32
C ASP A 638 -1.98 -16.41 11.48
N ILE A 639 -1.41 -17.20 10.55
CA ILE A 639 -2.24 -18.00 9.62
C ILE A 639 -3.16 -18.97 10.36
N ARG A 640 -2.80 -19.40 11.58
CA ARG A 640 -3.65 -20.25 12.43
C ARG A 640 -4.92 -19.53 12.86
N TYR A 641 -4.89 -18.22 13.06
CA TYR A 641 -6.09 -17.43 13.35
C TYR A 641 -7.01 -17.35 12.14
N ALA A 642 -6.47 -17.14 10.94
CA ALA A 642 -7.27 -17.15 9.71
C ALA A 642 -7.97 -18.52 9.53
N LEU A 643 -7.22 -19.62 9.68
CA LEU A 643 -7.77 -20.97 9.61
C LEU A 643 -8.81 -21.24 10.71
N PHE A 644 -8.56 -20.78 11.94
CA PHE A 644 -9.54 -20.83 13.03
C PHE A 644 -10.84 -20.10 12.67
N VAL A 645 -10.75 -18.90 12.11
CA VAL A 645 -11.93 -18.12 11.73
C VAL A 645 -12.69 -18.80 10.59
N ILE A 646 -12.00 -19.33 9.57
CA ILE A 646 -12.63 -20.08 8.45
C ILE A 646 -13.43 -21.29 8.99
N ASP A 647 -12.81 -22.07 9.87
CA ASP A 647 -13.39 -23.29 10.44
C ASP A 647 -14.50 -22.98 11.45
N ARG A 648 -14.14 -22.24 12.50
CA ARG A 648 -14.91 -22.13 13.73
C ARG A 648 -15.94 -21.01 13.69
N ILE A 649 -15.70 -19.96 12.90
CA ILE A 649 -16.67 -18.86 12.70
C ILE A 649 -17.43 -19.06 11.39
N GLY A 650 -16.71 -19.25 10.28
CA GLY A 650 -17.30 -19.38 8.96
C GLY A 650 -17.98 -20.72 8.69
N GLY A 651 -17.59 -21.79 9.39
CA GLY A 651 -18.09 -23.14 9.09
C GLY A 651 -17.69 -23.63 7.69
N ALA A 652 -16.64 -23.05 7.11
CA ALA A 652 -16.22 -23.26 5.73
C ALA A 652 -14.98 -24.17 5.64
N SER A 653 -14.91 -25.19 6.50
CA SER A 653 -13.76 -26.12 6.59
C SER A 653 -13.55 -26.95 5.32
N TYR A 654 -14.55 -27.04 4.43
CA TYR A 654 -14.40 -27.67 3.11
C TYR A 654 -13.30 -26.99 2.26
N LEU A 655 -12.99 -25.72 2.53
CA LEU A 655 -11.89 -25.01 1.85
C LEU A 655 -10.53 -25.63 2.18
N PHE A 656 -10.39 -26.35 3.30
CA PHE A 656 -9.15 -27.02 3.65
C PHE A 656 -8.87 -28.26 2.79
N ASP A 657 -9.88 -28.81 2.10
CA ASP A 657 -9.71 -29.98 1.24
C ASP A 657 -8.87 -29.65 -0.01
N GLU A 658 -8.78 -28.37 -0.39
CA GLU A 658 -7.93 -27.88 -1.48
C GLU A 658 -6.66 -27.17 -0.99
N MET A 659 -6.43 -27.07 0.32
CA MET A 659 -5.20 -26.49 0.91
C MET A 659 -4.21 -27.59 1.32
N VAL A 660 -2.92 -27.24 1.35
CA VAL A 660 -1.87 -28.12 1.91
C VAL A 660 -1.41 -27.56 3.25
N LEU A 661 -1.90 -28.15 4.34
CA LEU A 661 -1.52 -27.78 5.71
C LEU A 661 -0.37 -28.65 6.21
N VAL A 662 0.70 -28.01 6.70
CA VAL A 662 1.92 -28.68 7.19
C VAL A 662 2.17 -28.29 8.66
N PRO A 663 2.33 -29.25 9.59
CA PRO A 663 2.56 -28.96 11.01
C PRO A 663 3.97 -28.51 11.36
#